data_AF-Q16HN2-F1
#
_entry.id   AF-Q16HN2-F1
#
_cell.length_a   1.000
_cell.length_b   1.000
_cell.length_c   1.000
_cell.angle_alpha   90.00
_cell.angle_beta   90.00
_cell.angle_gamma   90.00
#
_symmetry.space_group_name_H-M   'P 1'
#
loop_
_entity.id
_entity.type
_entity.pdbx_description
1 polymer ?
#
loop_
_entity_poly.entity_id
_entity_poly.type
_entity_poly.pdbx_seq_one_letter_code
_entity_poly.pdbx_strand_id
1 'polypeptide(L)'
;MAPIRFASRALISTVVLVVLVTIFDRAISSTASSSTPAKIGSLNGTKYRYDPRVSKRNQSCAGKYCAEEEDDDTGGIILGASRALRQEGVLKHTSVLYGLISIAERGELSDRCYDELQQISEGIRQKEIWALKVLDSSGIQEAGFMWGHNHWIGSEQGCIAAQTPLSITLSDRYRRNMKPNLVKALAPFDVGFRMVYAQHQSAWQVEMKFLSENILHIGVCVPQSCSNGELFNLTERYFEERIIQAQDVFEFRPNVLQVKDLQLTENFWSKPSIFIISITIALTAIMVYLAQCREQKANEEKACHSSESATVTTYTPVLMMNGHYSPAPKAPSTTTSAPNDDERMKETTAPKPMPTPIQTTSSPNSPPKDTFMDKVIDSFNVRRNLATVFRTDIGPQSLPVICGIKSICCFLILCFHMQWYTFFTIQNSALMFHYAEQVRYQIISNAPLLVDVFFAISGFLVTYNFVRNRSKIQEVKSNGLWQNGKLYGKMLLHRYLRLSPLYLMITVIGEVMTSYVVDKSKFWVHERSDLRCQQYWWRNVLYIQNLFDIDDLCLNWTWSLACEMQYYMISVALLFVYAKNAKLGKSIYVLFAAGTFVFNMAITMMYHFVPSYDVLYNTGSALYVAPWARMSPYVVGVYFGWLLAAARGKLQITEKQYRKYWILACLAVFISMHSTFKRNFPYPLASTVMVMVRLFVAWAACWTIIATSTGYSNIVTRFLSSKFFIHTNKLTYGIYLLNPLIITTVFGLSDGSANADPIPTLVMAVGVTVLSYVAALAFTVLFEIPYCTISSEILKLKKKPSSTTPPLSPSPSTATIGAKFVEDSIESTLIGKDESKKID
;
A
#
# COMPACT_ATOMS: atom_id res chain seq x y z
N MET A 1 -3.88 -26.09 13.46
CA MET A 1 -4.48 -24.89 14.09
C MET A 1 -3.46 -23.90 14.67
N ALA A 2 -2.31 -24.34 15.20
CA ALA A 2 -1.29 -23.47 15.82
C ALA A 2 -0.95 -22.15 15.08
N PRO A 3 -0.65 -22.12 13.76
CA PRO A 3 -0.20 -20.88 13.11
C PRO A 3 -1.25 -19.76 13.13
N ILE A 4 -2.55 -20.07 13.21
CA ILE A 4 -3.62 -19.06 13.26
C ILE A 4 -3.64 -18.35 14.62
N ARG A 5 -3.35 -19.06 15.72
CA ARG A 5 -3.25 -18.46 17.07
C ARG A 5 -1.99 -17.59 17.20
N PHE A 6 -0.90 -17.99 16.56
CA PHE A 6 0.31 -17.17 16.50
C PHE A 6 0.08 -15.91 15.64
N ALA A 7 -0.48 -16.08 14.44
CA ALA A 7 -0.79 -14.98 13.54
C ALA A 7 -1.79 -13.97 14.12
N SER A 8 -2.82 -14.37 14.87
CA SER A 8 -3.74 -13.40 15.49
C SER A 8 -3.09 -12.61 16.62
N ARG A 9 -2.24 -13.24 17.46
CA ARG A 9 -1.49 -12.54 18.51
C ARG A 9 -0.42 -11.62 17.93
N ALA A 10 0.30 -12.08 16.91
CA ALA A 10 1.29 -11.29 16.19
C ALA A 10 0.63 -10.10 15.46
N LEU A 11 -0.46 -10.31 14.72
CA LEU A 11 -1.14 -9.22 14.00
C LEU A 11 -1.71 -8.17 14.98
N ILE A 12 -2.31 -8.59 16.09
CA ILE A 12 -2.76 -7.64 17.13
C ILE A 12 -1.54 -6.89 17.70
N SER A 13 -0.47 -7.59 18.06
CA SER A 13 0.74 -6.95 18.60
C SER A 13 1.42 -6.02 17.59
N THR A 14 1.45 -6.34 16.30
CA THR A 14 2.07 -5.51 15.25
C THR A 14 1.19 -4.33 14.85
N VAL A 15 -0.13 -4.49 14.79
CA VAL A 15 -1.05 -3.35 14.55
C VAL A 15 -1.02 -2.40 15.73
N VAL A 16 -1.07 -2.93 16.96
CA VAL A 16 -0.86 -2.14 18.18
C VAL A 16 0.53 -1.52 18.16
N LEU A 17 1.61 -2.23 17.81
CA LEU A 17 2.96 -1.65 17.79
C LEU A 17 3.11 -0.54 16.73
N VAL A 18 2.55 -0.69 15.52
CA VAL A 18 2.63 0.36 14.48
C VAL A 18 1.80 1.60 14.86
N VAL A 19 0.58 1.40 15.39
CA VAL A 19 -0.27 2.50 15.87
C VAL A 19 0.26 3.12 17.17
N LEU A 20 0.93 2.34 18.03
CA LEU A 20 1.60 2.86 19.21
C LEU A 20 2.90 3.58 18.85
N VAL A 21 3.71 3.11 17.90
CA VAL A 21 4.93 3.82 17.49
C VAL A 21 4.60 5.21 16.91
N THR A 22 3.48 5.37 16.21
CA THR A 22 3.01 6.70 15.76
C THR A 22 2.28 7.53 16.83
N ILE A 23 2.11 7.01 18.06
CA ILE A 23 1.48 7.72 19.20
C ILE A 23 2.46 7.94 20.38
N PHE A 24 3.43 7.04 20.58
CA PHE A 24 4.38 7.04 21.70
C PHE A 24 5.50 8.09 21.58
N ASP A 25 5.66 8.73 20.42
CA ASP A 25 6.57 9.88 20.27
C ASP A 25 6.21 10.99 21.29
N ARG A 26 4.91 11.14 21.58
CA ARG A 26 4.39 12.04 22.63
C ARG A 26 4.75 11.60 24.06
N ALA A 27 4.99 10.30 24.29
CA ALA A 27 5.39 9.77 25.60
C ALA A 27 6.90 9.91 25.83
N ILE A 28 7.73 9.63 24.81
CA ILE A 28 9.20 9.80 24.86
C ILE A 28 9.54 11.27 25.10
N SER A 29 8.92 12.19 24.34
CA SER A 29 9.13 13.64 24.48
C SER A 29 8.75 14.16 25.88
N SER A 30 7.68 13.63 26.50
CA SER A 30 7.26 14.05 27.85
C SER A 30 8.17 13.55 28.99
N THR A 31 9.00 12.53 28.76
CA THR A 31 9.92 11.98 29.78
C THR A 31 11.30 12.66 29.81
N ALA A 32 11.65 13.49 28.83
CA ALA A 32 12.94 14.18 28.77
C ALA A 32 13.09 15.32 29.80
N SER A 33 11.98 15.89 30.28
CA SER A 33 11.94 17.13 31.08
C SER A 33 11.97 16.93 32.60
N SER A 34 12.20 15.71 33.10
CA SER A 34 12.24 15.43 34.55
C SER A 34 13.35 14.46 34.99
N SER A 35 14.59 14.96 35.05
CA SER A 35 15.66 14.31 35.81
C SER A 35 16.08 15.17 37.01
N THR A 36 15.84 14.67 38.22
CA THR A 36 16.28 15.31 39.47
C THR A 36 17.76 15.01 39.73
N PRO A 37 18.53 15.96 40.29
CA PRO A 37 19.98 15.81 40.40
C PRO A 37 20.37 14.79 41.49
N ALA A 38 20.71 13.57 41.07
CA ALA A 38 21.26 12.55 41.94
C ALA A 38 22.68 12.93 42.41
N LYS A 39 22.85 13.19 43.70
CA LYS A 39 24.17 13.44 44.31
C LYS A 39 25.06 12.21 44.19
N ILE A 40 26.14 12.30 43.41
CA ILE A 40 27.21 11.29 43.38
C ILE A 40 28.29 11.68 44.40
N GLY A 41 28.56 10.79 45.35
CA GLY A 41 29.57 11.01 46.39
C GLY A 41 31.00 10.86 45.87
N SER A 42 31.93 11.61 46.49
CA SER A 42 33.36 11.43 46.29
C SER A 42 33.81 10.06 46.80
N LEU A 43 34.60 9.34 46.00
CA LEU A 43 35.40 8.20 46.45
C LEU A 43 36.80 8.31 45.86
N ASN A 44 37.79 8.35 46.76
CA ASN A 44 39.19 8.57 46.41
C ASN A 44 39.86 7.29 45.88
N GLY A 45 40.62 7.46 44.79
CA GLY A 45 41.98 6.93 44.69
C GLY A 45 42.16 5.47 44.25
N THR A 46 42.94 5.31 43.18
CA THR A 46 44.11 4.40 43.22
C THR A 46 45.14 4.87 42.19
N LYS A 47 46.37 5.17 42.64
CA LYS A 47 47.48 5.47 41.73
C LYS A 47 48.00 4.15 41.15
N TYR A 48 48.06 4.03 39.81
CA TYR A 48 48.86 3.00 39.16
C TYR A 48 50.01 3.61 38.37
N ARG A 49 51.16 2.94 38.43
CA ARG A 49 52.49 3.45 38.08
C ARG A 49 52.84 3.08 36.63
N TYR A 50 53.35 4.02 35.86
CA TYR A 50 53.73 3.84 34.45
C TYR A 50 55.16 3.25 34.35
N ASP A 51 55.36 2.15 33.62
CA ASP A 51 56.70 1.63 33.23
C ASP A 51 56.88 1.81 31.70
N PRO A 52 57.71 2.78 31.24
CA PRO A 52 57.85 3.12 29.83
C PRO A 52 58.95 2.29 29.13
N ARG A 53 58.67 1.03 28.78
CA ARG A 53 59.57 0.24 27.92
C ARG A 53 59.31 0.48 26.45
N VAL A 54 60.03 1.46 25.91
CA VAL A 54 60.10 1.76 24.48
C VAL A 54 60.68 0.57 23.72
N SER A 55 59.93 0.06 22.73
CA SER A 55 60.47 -0.78 21.67
C SER A 55 60.42 0.01 20.37
N LYS A 56 61.59 0.50 19.91
CA LYS A 56 61.72 1.11 18.59
C LYS A 56 61.61 0.01 17.53
N ARG A 57 60.72 0.16 16.55
CA ARG A 57 60.79 -0.54 15.26
C ARG A 57 60.54 0.45 14.14
N ASN A 58 61.37 0.37 13.12
CA ASN A 58 61.49 1.42 12.10
C ASN A 58 60.29 1.47 11.15
N GLN A 59 60.05 2.65 10.58
CA GLN A 59 59.18 2.83 9.44
C GLN A 59 59.79 2.19 8.17
N SER A 60 58.93 1.78 7.25
CA SER A 60 59.28 1.60 5.84
C SER A 60 58.06 1.88 4.95
N CYS A 61 57.67 3.15 4.86
CA CYS A 61 56.67 3.60 3.88
C CYS A 61 57.38 3.90 2.56
N ALA A 62 57.25 3.01 1.58
CA ALA A 62 57.69 3.27 0.20
C ALA A 62 56.56 3.97 -0.57
N GLY A 63 56.71 5.27 -0.81
CA GLY A 63 55.79 6.09 -1.58
C GLY A 63 56.39 7.48 -1.80
N LYS A 64 56.49 7.93 -3.05
CA LYS A 64 57.07 9.23 -3.40
C LYS A 64 56.10 10.38 -3.06
N TYR A 65 56.63 11.61 -3.05
CA TYR A 65 55.97 12.87 -2.68
C TYR A 65 55.82 13.13 -1.18
N CYS A 66 56.97 13.34 -0.52
CA CYS A 66 57.10 14.43 0.43
C CYS A 66 58.00 15.49 -0.24
N ALA A 67 57.67 16.77 -0.10
CA ALA A 67 58.53 17.86 -0.55
C ALA A 67 59.62 18.11 0.51
N GLU A 68 60.71 18.76 0.10
CA GLU A 68 61.78 19.19 1.00
C GLU A 68 61.30 20.39 1.83
N GLU A 69 61.43 20.31 3.16
CA GLU A 69 61.44 21.47 4.05
C GLU A 69 62.92 21.71 4.39
N GLU A 70 63.46 22.90 4.07
CA GLU A 70 64.78 23.33 4.54
C GLU A 70 64.68 23.77 6.00
N ASP A 71 65.66 23.37 6.83
CA ASP A 71 65.74 23.78 8.24
C ASP A 71 66.11 25.27 8.37
N ASP A 72 65.25 26.07 8.99
CA ASP A 72 65.63 27.36 9.61
C ASP A 72 64.99 27.51 11.00
N ASP A 73 65.82 27.39 12.04
CA ASP A 73 65.42 27.09 13.42
C ASP A 73 65.08 28.36 14.23
N THR A 74 64.08 29.13 13.77
CA THR A 74 63.46 30.21 14.58
C THR A 74 61.93 30.40 14.38
N GLY A 75 61.26 29.59 13.55
CA GLY A 75 59.87 29.83 13.10
C GLY A 75 58.70 29.33 13.99
N GLY A 76 58.98 28.65 15.12
CA GLY A 76 58.04 27.70 15.75
C GLY A 76 56.65 28.22 16.17
N ILE A 77 56.47 29.51 16.47
CA ILE A 77 55.18 30.08 16.90
C ILE A 77 54.32 30.53 15.69
N ILE A 78 54.95 31.04 14.63
CA ILE A 78 54.25 31.66 13.50
C ILE A 78 53.60 30.60 12.60
N LEU A 79 54.25 29.43 12.42
CA LEU A 79 53.69 28.31 11.67
C LEU A 79 52.38 27.77 12.28
N GLY A 80 52.25 27.78 13.61
CA GLY A 80 51.02 27.39 14.32
C GLY A 80 49.86 28.35 14.02
N ALA A 81 50.10 29.66 14.14
CA ALA A 81 49.11 30.69 13.84
C ALA A 81 48.70 30.70 12.36
N SER A 82 49.67 30.64 11.44
CA SER A 82 49.43 30.57 9.99
C SER A 82 48.56 29.37 9.60
N ARG A 83 48.82 28.19 10.19
CA ARG A 83 48.04 26.98 9.94
C ARG A 83 46.63 27.02 10.56
N ALA A 84 46.42 27.78 11.62
CA ALA A 84 45.09 28.03 12.22
C ALA A 84 44.28 29.03 11.37
N LEU A 85 44.85 30.20 11.05
CA LEU A 85 44.21 31.22 10.20
C LEU A 85 43.83 30.67 8.81
N ARG A 86 44.70 29.84 8.22
CA ARG A 86 44.42 29.13 6.96
C ARG A 86 43.29 28.09 7.10
N GLN A 87 43.05 27.56 8.30
CA GLN A 87 41.92 26.67 8.58
C GLN A 87 40.62 27.45 8.79
N GLU A 88 40.66 28.61 9.45
CA GLU A 88 39.51 29.51 9.66
C GLU A 88 38.96 30.05 8.32
N GLY A 89 39.84 30.52 7.43
CA GLY A 89 39.45 30.99 6.09
C GLY A 89 38.78 29.90 5.24
N VAL A 90 39.30 28.66 5.30
CA VAL A 90 38.66 27.52 4.62
C VAL A 90 37.29 27.19 5.24
N LEU A 91 37.15 27.22 6.57
CA LEU A 91 35.88 26.94 7.24
C LEU A 91 34.79 27.97 6.88
N LYS A 92 35.13 29.26 6.78
CA LYS A 92 34.18 30.32 6.34
C LYS A 92 33.53 29.99 4.99
N HIS A 93 34.32 29.48 4.04
CA HIS A 93 33.85 29.23 2.68
C HIS A 93 33.31 27.81 2.42
N THR A 94 33.40 26.89 3.39
CA THR A 94 33.03 25.47 3.22
C THR A 94 32.01 24.92 4.23
N SER A 95 31.88 25.52 5.42
CA SER A 95 30.86 25.19 6.41
C SER A 95 29.79 26.26 6.45
N VAL A 96 28.52 25.88 6.28
CA VAL A 96 27.41 26.83 6.38
C VAL A 96 27.33 27.43 7.77
N LEU A 97 27.45 26.62 8.83
CA LEU A 97 27.41 27.11 10.21
C LEU A 97 28.53 28.13 10.51
N TYR A 98 29.78 27.78 10.20
CA TYR A 98 30.91 28.70 10.47
C TYR A 98 30.82 29.96 9.59
N GLY A 99 30.34 29.80 8.36
CA GLY A 99 30.01 30.89 7.45
C GLY A 99 29.00 31.88 8.04
N LEU A 100 27.85 31.39 8.52
CA LEU A 100 26.80 32.19 9.19
C LEU A 100 27.34 32.92 10.43
N ILE A 101 28.10 32.23 11.28
CA ILE A 101 28.73 32.83 12.48
C ILE A 101 29.72 33.94 12.08
N SER A 102 30.42 33.80 10.96
CA SER A 102 31.43 34.75 10.47
C SER A 102 30.88 36.04 9.82
N ILE A 103 29.55 36.19 9.74
CA ILE A 103 28.85 37.40 9.28
C ILE A 103 27.78 37.89 10.27
N ALA A 104 27.66 37.22 11.43
CA ALA A 104 26.71 37.61 12.46
C ALA A 104 27.16 38.91 13.13
N GLU A 105 26.33 39.95 13.06
CA GLU A 105 26.57 41.25 13.72
C GLU A 105 25.70 41.44 14.96
N ARG A 106 26.18 42.27 15.90
CA ARG A 106 25.48 42.54 17.16
C ARG A 106 24.46 43.67 16.98
N GLY A 107 23.21 43.40 17.33
CA GLY A 107 22.07 44.33 17.20
C GLY A 107 21.04 43.89 16.16
N GLU A 108 21.38 42.94 15.29
CA GLU A 108 20.46 42.31 14.33
C GLU A 108 19.93 40.97 14.84
N LEU A 109 20.78 40.24 15.55
CA LEU A 109 20.44 39.08 16.37
C LEU A 109 20.20 39.56 17.81
N SER A 110 19.36 38.84 18.54
CA SER A 110 19.26 38.97 19.99
C SER A 110 20.62 38.75 20.65
N ASP A 111 20.96 39.53 21.69
CA ASP A 111 22.28 39.47 22.35
C ASP A 111 22.66 38.04 22.76
N ARG A 112 21.67 37.25 23.21
CA ARG A 112 21.85 35.84 23.57
C ARG A 112 22.17 34.95 22.38
N CYS A 113 21.46 35.08 21.25
CA CYS A 113 21.80 34.34 20.02
C CYS A 113 23.20 34.72 19.52
N TYR A 114 23.53 36.00 19.52
CA TYR A 114 24.87 36.48 19.15
C TYR A 114 25.96 35.90 20.05
N ASP A 115 25.83 36.02 21.38
CA ASP A 115 26.85 35.56 22.32
C ASP A 115 26.98 34.02 22.38
N GLU A 116 25.90 33.26 22.16
CA GLU A 116 25.95 31.80 22.05
C GLU A 116 26.57 31.36 20.69
N LEU A 117 26.34 32.08 19.59
CA LEU A 117 27.02 31.83 18.31
C LEU A 117 28.53 32.14 18.37
N GLN A 118 28.94 33.24 19.02
CA GLN A 118 30.37 33.55 19.18
C GLN A 118 31.09 32.53 20.08
N GLN A 119 30.41 31.96 21.07
CA GLN A 119 30.94 30.82 21.85
C GLN A 119 31.15 29.56 20.98
N ILE A 120 30.30 29.29 19.98
CA ILE A 120 30.55 28.21 19.01
C ILE A 120 31.82 28.50 18.20
N SER A 121 32.00 29.74 17.73
CA SER A 121 33.21 30.19 17.01
C SER A 121 34.49 29.91 17.80
N GLU A 122 34.52 30.38 19.05
CA GLU A 122 35.66 30.24 19.95
C GLU A 122 35.91 28.78 20.34
N GLY A 123 34.85 28.00 20.59
CA GLY A 123 34.95 26.57 20.86
C GLY A 123 35.51 25.77 19.68
N ILE A 124 35.13 26.11 18.44
CA ILE A 124 35.70 25.53 17.22
C ILE A 124 37.19 25.88 17.11
N ARG A 125 37.56 27.15 17.35
CA ARG A 125 38.94 27.66 17.31
C ARG A 125 39.84 26.96 18.35
N GLN A 126 39.34 26.79 19.57
CA GLN A 126 40.00 26.03 20.64
C GLN A 126 39.95 24.49 20.44
N LYS A 127 39.18 24.00 19.46
CA LYS A 127 38.96 22.58 19.14
C LYS A 127 38.32 21.80 20.30
N GLU A 128 37.38 22.47 20.98
CA GLU A 128 36.55 21.88 22.03
C GLU A 128 35.58 20.85 21.45
N ILE A 129 35.41 19.75 22.19
CA ILE A 129 34.67 18.58 21.70
C ILE A 129 33.19 18.90 21.42
N TRP A 130 32.56 19.73 22.25
CA TRP A 130 31.16 20.09 22.08
C TRP A 130 30.92 20.97 20.85
N ALA A 131 31.77 21.98 20.63
CA ALA A 131 31.67 22.89 19.49
C ALA A 131 31.98 22.17 18.18
N LEU A 132 32.96 21.25 18.20
CA LEU A 132 33.23 20.37 17.06
C LEU A 132 32.07 19.40 16.76
N LYS A 133 31.32 18.91 17.76
CA LYS A 133 30.07 18.16 17.49
C LYS A 133 29.03 19.04 16.78
N VAL A 134 28.82 20.27 17.23
CA VAL A 134 27.85 21.21 16.65
C VAL A 134 28.21 21.53 15.18
N LEU A 135 29.50 21.69 14.90
CA LEU A 135 30.04 21.86 13.54
C LEU A 135 29.84 20.60 12.67
N ASP A 136 30.26 19.43 13.14
CA ASP A 136 30.14 18.12 12.46
C ASP A 136 28.68 17.68 12.24
N SER A 137 27.76 18.20 13.07
CA SER A 137 26.32 17.97 12.94
C SER A 137 25.65 18.87 11.91
N SER A 138 26.32 19.92 11.43
CA SER A 138 25.76 20.86 10.46
C SER A 138 26.09 20.43 9.02
N GLY A 139 25.21 20.79 8.10
CA GLY A 139 25.33 20.48 6.67
C GLY A 139 26.53 21.16 6.01
N ILE A 140 27.11 20.43 5.06
CA ILE A 140 28.16 20.91 4.15
C ILE A 140 27.74 20.58 2.71
N GLN A 141 28.35 21.23 1.72
CA GLN A 141 28.09 20.91 0.32
C GLN A 141 28.57 19.49 -0.01
N GLU A 142 27.64 18.62 -0.41
CA GLU A 142 27.97 17.30 -0.93
C GLU A 142 28.22 17.30 -2.46
N ALA A 143 28.98 16.30 -2.92
CA ALA A 143 29.30 16.13 -4.33
C ALA A 143 28.08 15.68 -5.14
N GLY A 144 27.99 16.11 -6.40
CA GLY A 144 26.92 15.72 -7.33
C GLY A 144 25.90 16.81 -7.67
N PHE A 145 26.13 18.06 -7.27
CA PHE A 145 25.23 19.20 -7.56
C PHE A 145 24.77 19.25 -9.02
N MET A 146 25.66 19.06 -9.99
CA MET A 146 25.31 19.07 -11.43
C MET A 146 24.24 18.02 -11.81
N TRP A 147 24.14 16.92 -11.06
CA TRP A 147 23.20 15.81 -11.29
C TRP A 147 21.94 15.85 -10.40
N GLY A 148 21.69 17.00 -9.75
CA GLY A 148 20.52 17.24 -8.90
C GLY A 148 20.77 17.16 -7.39
N HIS A 149 22.03 17.07 -6.93
CA HIS A 149 22.29 16.94 -5.49
C HIS A 149 22.16 18.29 -4.74
N ASN A 150 21.01 18.48 -4.11
CA ASN A 150 20.65 19.68 -3.35
C ASN A 150 20.52 19.43 -1.82
N HIS A 151 20.89 18.24 -1.33
CA HIS A 151 20.65 17.77 0.03
C HIS A 151 21.91 17.92 0.90
N TRP A 152 22.01 19.00 1.68
CA TRP A 152 23.09 19.25 2.64
C TRP A 152 22.57 19.00 4.07
N ILE A 153 22.06 17.79 4.29
CA ILE A 153 21.10 17.51 5.37
C ILE A 153 21.70 17.62 6.77
N GLY A 154 22.98 17.31 6.98
CA GLY A 154 23.60 17.29 8.31
C GLY A 154 23.04 16.17 9.23
N SER A 155 23.32 16.27 10.52
CA SER A 155 23.00 15.22 11.52
C SER A 155 22.22 15.78 12.72
N GLU A 156 20.90 15.63 12.66
CA GLU A 156 19.98 15.97 13.77
C GLU A 156 20.34 15.22 15.05
N GLN A 157 20.58 13.92 14.95
CA GLN A 157 21.02 13.08 16.08
C GLN A 157 22.41 13.48 16.60
N GLY A 158 23.29 14.00 15.74
CA GLY A 158 24.56 14.61 16.15
C GLY A 158 24.36 15.88 16.98
N CYS A 159 23.43 16.74 16.54
CA CYS A 159 23.09 17.98 17.24
C CYS A 159 22.46 17.69 18.62
N ILE A 160 21.54 16.73 18.69
CA ILE A 160 20.98 16.21 19.95
C ILE A 160 22.09 15.59 20.83
N ALA A 161 23.07 14.92 20.23
CA ALA A 161 24.25 14.38 20.91
C ALA A 161 25.27 15.45 21.37
N ALA A 162 25.10 16.72 21.00
CA ALA A 162 25.83 17.84 21.58
C ALA A 162 25.12 18.43 22.82
N GLN A 163 23.79 18.34 22.89
CA GLN A 163 23.01 18.74 24.09
C GLN A 163 22.92 17.62 25.13
N THR A 164 22.84 16.36 24.70
CA THR A 164 22.66 15.17 25.55
C THR A 164 23.74 14.11 25.30
N PRO A 165 24.20 13.35 26.32
CA PRO A 165 25.28 12.39 26.15
C PRO A 165 24.80 11.12 25.46
N LEU A 166 25.55 10.62 24.46
CA LEU A 166 25.23 9.38 23.76
C LEU A 166 25.29 8.16 24.71
N SER A 167 24.21 7.40 24.76
CA SER A 167 24.02 6.22 25.64
C SER A 167 24.82 4.98 25.20
N ILE A 168 26.13 5.11 24.99
CA ILE A 168 27.03 4.01 24.61
C ILE A 168 28.04 3.66 25.72
N THR A 169 28.03 2.40 26.15
CA THR A 169 28.95 1.88 27.18
C THR A 169 30.24 1.38 26.54
N LEU A 170 31.31 2.15 26.65
CA LEU A 170 32.62 1.82 26.08
C LEU A 170 33.49 1.06 27.09
N SER A 171 33.61 -0.27 26.94
CA SER A 171 34.46 -1.12 27.81
C SER A 171 35.92 -0.66 27.85
N ASP A 172 36.44 -0.33 29.02
CA ASP A 172 37.81 0.16 29.24
C ASP A 172 38.91 -0.87 28.93
N ARG A 173 38.56 -2.16 28.86
CA ARG A 173 39.49 -3.27 28.51
C ARG A 173 40.16 -3.13 27.14
N TYR A 174 39.68 -2.25 26.27
CA TYR A 174 40.25 -2.00 24.94
C TYR A 174 40.75 -0.56 24.83
N ARG A 175 42.06 -0.39 24.61
CA ARG A 175 42.68 0.92 24.33
C ARG A 175 42.13 1.45 23.01
N ARG A 176 41.47 2.60 23.05
CA ARG A 176 40.92 3.30 21.86
C ARG A 176 41.82 4.47 21.46
N ASN A 177 41.91 4.74 20.16
CA ASN A 177 42.47 5.99 19.65
C ASN A 177 41.34 7.01 19.45
N MET A 178 40.91 7.65 20.54
CA MET A 178 39.85 8.66 20.54
C MET A 178 40.13 9.71 21.62
N LYS A 179 39.58 10.91 21.50
CA LYS A 179 39.64 11.91 22.58
C LYS A 179 38.83 11.42 23.79
N PRO A 180 39.31 11.64 25.05
CA PRO A 180 38.50 11.40 26.23
C PRO A 180 37.24 12.28 26.19
N ASN A 181 36.16 11.83 26.82
CA ASN A 181 34.87 12.52 26.86
C ASN A 181 34.18 12.80 25.50
N LEU A 182 34.66 12.28 24.36
CA LEU A 182 34.00 12.45 23.04
C LEU A 182 32.50 12.12 23.07
N VAL A 183 32.12 11.07 23.79
CA VAL A 183 30.73 10.63 24.01
C VAL A 183 29.93 11.59 24.93
N LYS A 184 30.61 12.17 25.93
CA LYS A 184 30.00 12.82 27.11
C LYS A 184 30.08 14.34 27.14
N ALA A 185 30.92 14.97 26.32
CA ALA A 185 31.04 16.42 26.28
C ALA A 185 29.75 17.03 25.71
N LEU A 186 29.21 18.04 26.40
CA LEU A 186 27.97 18.72 26.06
C LEU A 186 28.25 20.20 25.79
N ALA A 187 27.38 20.86 25.03
CA ALA A 187 27.39 22.31 24.86
C ALA A 187 27.05 23.02 26.19
N PRO A 188 27.57 24.25 26.43
CA PRO A 188 27.28 25.00 27.65
C PRO A 188 25.87 25.65 27.65
N PHE A 189 25.17 25.60 26.53
CA PHE A 189 23.79 26.08 26.32
C PHE A 189 23.03 25.10 25.43
N ASP A 190 21.70 25.23 25.38
CA ASP A 190 20.84 24.38 24.57
C ASP A 190 21.04 24.66 23.07
N VAL A 191 21.36 23.62 22.30
CA VAL A 191 21.43 23.66 20.83
C VAL A 191 20.21 22.99 20.20
N GLY A 192 19.82 23.43 19.01
CA GLY A 192 18.67 22.94 18.27
C GLY A 192 19.00 22.78 16.79
N PHE A 193 18.48 21.71 16.21
CA PHE A 193 18.58 21.48 14.78
C PHE A 193 17.53 22.32 14.03
N ARG A 194 17.92 22.84 12.86
CA ARG A 194 17.05 23.60 11.95
C ARG A 194 17.32 23.17 10.51
N MET A 195 16.28 23.09 9.69
CA MET A 195 16.40 23.01 8.24
C MET A 195 16.16 24.39 7.64
N VAL A 196 17.06 24.83 6.77
CA VAL A 196 16.86 25.96 5.87
C VAL A 196 16.54 25.42 4.47
N TYR A 197 15.46 25.90 3.88
CA TYR A 197 15.08 25.63 2.49
C TYR A 197 15.37 26.87 1.66
N ALA A 198 16.13 26.75 0.59
CA ALA A 198 16.44 27.88 -0.30
C ALA A 198 16.33 27.48 -1.77
N GLN A 199 15.49 28.17 -2.54
CA GLN A 199 15.33 27.93 -3.98
C GLN A 199 16.50 28.57 -4.73
N HIS A 200 17.22 27.80 -5.56
CA HIS A 200 18.32 28.27 -6.38
C HIS A 200 17.99 28.20 -7.87
N GLN A 201 18.73 28.98 -8.66
CA GLN A 201 18.76 28.86 -10.11
C GLN A 201 20.22 28.79 -10.56
N SER A 202 20.55 27.81 -11.39
CA SER A 202 21.89 27.53 -11.88
C SER A 202 21.82 26.95 -13.30
N ALA A 203 22.69 27.40 -14.19
CA ALA A 203 22.89 26.77 -15.50
C ALA A 203 23.70 25.46 -15.41
N TRP A 204 24.30 25.16 -14.25
CA TRP A 204 25.21 24.03 -14.04
C TRP A 204 24.54 22.79 -13.44
N GLN A 205 23.26 22.88 -13.05
CA GLN A 205 22.46 21.73 -12.60
C GLN A 205 21.50 21.26 -13.70
N VAL A 206 21.37 19.95 -13.88
CA VAL A 206 20.34 19.35 -14.75
C VAL A 206 18.96 19.62 -14.14
N GLU A 207 18.29 20.66 -14.64
CA GLU A 207 16.92 20.98 -14.27
C GLU A 207 15.94 20.02 -14.97
N MET A 208 15.22 19.22 -14.16
CA MET A 208 14.08 18.43 -14.62
C MET A 208 12.80 19.23 -14.37
N LYS A 209 11.99 19.50 -15.40
CA LYS A 209 10.71 20.25 -15.26
C LYS A 209 9.59 19.31 -14.81
N PHE A 210 9.84 18.62 -13.70
CA PHE A 210 9.05 17.52 -13.16
C PHE A 210 9.19 17.46 -11.64
N LEU A 211 8.11 17.73 -10.89
CA LEU A 211 7.94 17.58 -9.43
C LEU A 211 9.02 18.14 -8.48
N SER A 212 10.08 18.76 -9.00
CA SER A 212 11.16 19.38 -8.25
C SER A 212 11.15 20.86 -8.55
N GLU A 213 11.20 21.65 -7.49
CA GLU A 213 11.89 22.94 -7.58
C GLU A 213 13.36 22.69 -7.27
N ASN A 214 14.25 23.59 -7.70
CA ASN A 214 15.67 23.54 -7.37
C ASN A 214 15.87 24.06 -5.94
N ILE A 215 15.41 23.32 -4.93
CA ILE A 215 15.52 23.71 -3.52
C ILE A 215 16.74 23.05 -2.90
N LEU A 216 17.62 23.84 -2.28
CA LEU A 216 18.65 23.39 -1.34
C LEU A 216 18.02 23.09 0.03
N HIS A 217 18.42 21.97 0.64
CA HIS A 217 17.94 21.50 1.95
C HIS A 217 19.13 21.46 2.90
N ILE A 218 19.25 22.45 3.78
CA ILE A 218 20.47 22.68 4.55
C ILE A 218 20.17 22.54 6.04
N GLY A 219 20.71 21.50 6.67
CA GLY A 219 20.61 21.32 8.12
C GLY A 219 21.67 22.15 8.84
N VAL A 220 21.31 22.84 9.91
CA VAL A 220 22.26 23.56 10.79
C VAL A 220 21.95 23.26 12.26
N CYS A 221 23.01 23.08 13.05
CA CYS A 221 22.93 22.96 14.50
C CYS A 221 23.32 24.31 15.12
N VAL A 222 22.35 25.01 15.70
CA VAL A 222 22.47 26.40 16.19
C VAL A 222 22.00 26.51 17.65
N PRO A 223 22.31 27.59 18.39
CA PRO A 223 21.74 27.78 19.73
C PRO A 223 20.20 27.88 19.68
N GLN A 224 19.50 27.33 20.68
CA GLN A 224 18.03 27.39 20.75
C GLN A 224 17.50 28.81 21.04
N SER A 225 18.37 29.73 21.50
CA SER A 225 18.03 31.15 21.64
C SER A 225 17.79 31.85 20.31
N CYS A 226 18.35 31.34 19.21
CA CYS A 226 18.17 31.90 17.87
C CYS A 226 16.81 31.49 17.30
N SER A 227 15.94 32.46 17.03
CA SER A 227 14.64 32.22 16.40
C SER A 227 14.78 31.86 14.92
N ASN A 228 13.74 31.23 14.37
CA ASN A 228 13.69 30.91 12.94
C ASN A 228 13.70 32.18 12.06
N GLY A 229 13.28 33.33 12.58
CA GLY A 229 13.31 34.62 11.87
C GLY A 229 14.71 35.26 11.84
N GLU A 230 15.41 35.27 12.97
CA GLU A 230 16.83 35.66 13.03
C GLU A 230 17.69 34.82 12.07
N LEU A 231 17.50 33.50 12.09
CA LEU A 231 18.23 32.58 11.21
C LEU A 231 17.81 32.72 9.74
N PHE A 232 16.57 33.13 9.42
CA PHE A 232 16.15 33.42 8.05
C PHE A 232 16.97 34.60 7.50
N ASN A 233 16.92 35.75 8.19
CA ASN A 233 17.61 36.98 7.77
C ASN A 233 19.13 36.79 7.65
N LEU A 234 19.73 36.06 8.62
CA LEU A 234 21.16 35.76 8.62
C LEU A 234 21.55 34.85 7.43
N THR A 235 20.69 33.89 7.06
CA THR A 235 20.97 32.97 5.95
C THR A 235 20.65 33.59 4.58
N GLU A 236 19.74 34.55 4.51
CA GLU A 236 19.49 35.37 3.33
C GLU A 236 20.76 36.16 2.96
N ARG A 237 21.31 36.95 3.91
CA ARG A 237 22.56 37.69 3.71
C ARG A 237 23.75 36.80 3.38
N TYR A 238 23.87 35.63 4.02
CA TYR A 238 24.92 34.65 3.74
C TYR A 238 25.02 34.28 2.26
N PHE A 239 23.87 34.21 1.58
CA PHE A 239 23.78 33.94 0.15
C PHE A 239 23.90 35.19 -0.73
N GLU A 240 23.51 36.38 -0.25
CA GLU A 240 23.77 37.65 -0.93
C GLU A 240 25.27 37.99 -0.99
N GLU A 241 25.98 37.84 0.13
CA GLU A 241 27.44 38.03 0.25
C GLU A 241 28.26 36.93 -0.46
N ARG A 242 27.62 35.85 -0.91
CA ARG A 242 28.23 34.67 -1.55
C ARG A 242 29.35 34.01 -0.74
N ILE A 243 29.18 33.90 0.58
CA ILE A 243 30.26 33.42 1.45
C ILE A 243 30.65 31.96 1.15
N ILE A 244 29.73 31.11 0.67
CA ILE A 244 30.05 29.72 0.32
C ILE A 244 30.70 29.62 -1.07
N GLN A 245 31.86 28.95 -1.14
CA GLN A 245 32.63 28.76 -2.40
C GLN A 245 31.79 28.13 -3.53
N ALA A 246 30.78 27.33 -3.15
CA ALA A 246 29.83 26.70 -4.04
C ALA A 246 29.13 27.69 -5.01
N GLN A 247 28.76 28.89 -4.54
CA GLN A 247 27.97 29.84 -5.31
C GLN A 247 28.71 30.40 -6.53
N ASP A 248 30.01 30.64 -6.40
CA ASP A 248 30.82 31.14 -7.52
C ASP A 248 31.30 30.00 -8.45
N VAL A 249 31.50 28.79 -7.92
CA VAL A 249 31.90 27.61 -8.73
C VAL A 249 30.74 27.09 -9.60
N PHE A 250 29.50 27.18 -9.11
CA PHE A 250 28.30 26.69 -9.81
C PHE A 250 27.30 27.81 -10.14
N GLU A 251 27.75 29.06 -10.10
CA GLU A 251 27.07 30.30 -10.50
C GLU A 251 25.61 30.45 -10.02
N PHE A 252 25.30 29.97 -8.81
CA PHE A 252 23.93 29.96 -8.28
C PHE A 252 23.70 31.01 -7.19
N ARG A 253 22.44 31.48 -7.11
CA ARG A 253 21.97 32.39 -6.05
C ARG A 253 20.75 31.77 -5.39
N PRO A 254 20.87 31.25 -4.15
CA PRO A 254 19.74 30.81 -3.38
C PRO A 254 18.90 32.00 -2.90
N ASN A 255 17.59 31.83 -2.89
CA ASN A 255 16.62 32.67 -2.20
C ASN A 255 15.99 31.84 -1.06
N VAL A 256 16.01 32.33 0.17
CA VAL A 256 15.54 31.55 1.33
C VAL A 256 14.02 31.49 1.33
N LEU A 257 13.45 30.27 1.28
CA LEU A 257 12.02 30.04 1.33
C LEU A 257 11.49 29.96 2.76
N GLN A 258 12.19 29.22 3.62
CA GLN A 258 11.75 28.95 4.98
C GLN A 258 12.91 28.43 5.85
N VAL A 259 12.93 28.86 7.12
CA VAL A 259 13.64 28.18 8.21
C VAL A 259 12.63 27.39 9.04
N LYS A 260 12.98 26.15 9.39
CA LYS A 260 12.09 25.18 10.03
C LYS A 260 12.79 24.43 11.16
N ASP A 261 12.17 24.43 12.34
CA ASP A 261 12.42 23.45 13.39
C ASP A 261 11.56 22.19 13.19
N LEU A 262 12.13 21.01 13.45
CA LEU A 262 11.50 19.70 13.16
C LEU A 262 10.52 19.28 14.27
N GLN A 263 9.61 20.17 14.61
CA GLN A 263 8.59 19.99 15.65
C GLN A 263 7.19 19.90 15.03
N LEU A 264 6.26 19.27 15.77
CA LEU A 264 4.85 19.27 15.37
C LEU A 264 4.25 20.63 15.69
N THR A 265 3.57 21.24 14.72
CA THR A 265 2.79 22.46 14.92
C THR A 265 1.72 22.24 15.99
N GLU A 266 1.42 23.24 16.82
CA GLU A 266 0.36 23.11 17.85
C GLU A 266 -1.00 22.76 17.21
N ASN A 267 -1.24 23.31 16.02
CA ASN A 267 -2.41 23.05 15.18
C ASN A 267 -2.49 21.61 14.63
N PHE A 268 -1.44 20.79 14.73
CA PHE A 268 -1.51 19.37 14.37
C PHE A 268 -2.57 18.65 15.21
N TRP A 269 -2.52 18.82 16.53
CA TRP A 269 -3.39 18.10 17.48
C TRP A 269 -4.85 18.56 17.47
N SER A 270 -5.15 19.74 16.91
CA SER A 270 -6.52 20.26 16.78
C SER A 270 -7.19 19.86 15.45
N LYS A 271 -6.50 19.20 14.51
CA LYS A 271 -7.08 18.78 13.23
C LYS A 271 -8.27 17.82 13.42
N PRO A 272 -9.46 18.09 12.84
CA PRO A 272 -10.64 17.21 12.93
C PRO A 272 -10.35 15.76 12.54
N SER A 273 -9.47 15.55 11.56
CA SER A 273 -9.05 14.25 11.06
C SER A 273 -8.37 13.37 12.11
N ILE A 274 -7.66 13.94 13.10
CA ILE A 274 -7.13 13.17 14.24
C ILE A 274 -8.29 12.65 15.11
N PHE A 275 -9.27 13.49 15.46
CA PHE A 275 -10.44 13.06 16.22
C PHE A 275 -11.23 11.96 15.50
N ILE A 276 -11.42 12.08 14.18
CA ILE A 276 -12.08 11.05 13.36
C ILE A 276 -11.33 9.71 13.42
N ILE A 277 -9.99 9.74 13.30
CA ILE A 277 -9.15 8.53 13.42
C ILE A 277 -9.25 7.95 14.84
N SER A 278 -9.08 8.75 15.88
CA SER A 278 -9.16 8.30 17.28
C SER A 278 -10.52 7.67 17.62
N ILE A 279 -11.62 8.30 17.21
CA ILE A 279 -12.99 7.76 17.39
C ILE A 279 -13.14 6.45 16.62
N THR A 280 -12.65 6.37 15.37
CA THR A 280 -12.78 5.15 14.56
C THR A 280 -11.95 4.00 15.12
N ILE A 281 -10.74 4.26 15.62
CA ILE A 281 -9.90 3.25 16.31
C ILE A 281 -10.59 2.79 17.59
N ALA A 282 -11.10 3.71 18.43
CA ALA A 282 -11.80 3.37 19.67
C ALA A 282 -13.07 2.52 19.41
N LEU A 283 -13.92 2.93 18.46
CA LEU A 283 -15.09 2.16 18.06
C LEU A 283 -14.71 0.78 17.52
N THR A 284 -13.67 0.68 16.68
CA THR A 284 -13.20 -0.61 16.15
C THR A 284 -12.67 -1.52 17.27
N ALA A 285 -11.94 -0.97 18.24
CA ALA A 285 -11.46 -1.72 19.40
C ALA A 285 -12.62 -2.24 20.28
N ILE A 286 -13.61 -1.39 20.56
CA ILE A 286 -14.83 -1.78 21.30
C ILE A 286 -15.58 -2.90 20.56
N MET A 287 -15.78 -2.77 19.24
CA MET A 287 -16.50 -3.76 18.45
C MET A 287 -15.75 -5.09 18.33
N VAL A 288 -14.41 -5.06 18.21
CA VAL A 288 -13.56 -6.26 18.26
C VAL A 288 -13.61 -6.92 19.64
N TYR A 289 -13.59 -6.15 20.74
CA TYR A 289 -13.72 -6.67 22.10
C TYR A 289 -15.08 -7.37 22.31
N LEU A 290 -16.19 -6.71 21.95
CA LEU A 290 -17.54 -7.29 22.03
C LEU A 290 -17.66 -8.58 21.18
N ALA A 291 -17.04 -8.61 19.99
CA ALA A 291 -17.01 -9.81 19.14
C ALA A 291 -16.18 -10.96 19.73
N GLN A 292 -15.14 -10.65 20.53
CA GLN A 292 -14.35 -11.65 21.25
C GLN A 292 -15.11 -12.20 22.46
N CYS A 293 -15.75 -11.35 23.28
CA CYS A 293 -16.58 -11.79 24.40
C CYS A 293 -17.74 -12.69 23.95
N ARG A 294 -18.36 -12.38 22.80
CA ARG A 294 -19.38 -13.23 22.18
C ARG A 294 -18.81 -14.58 21.70
N GLU A 295 -17.63 -14.59 21.08
CA GLU A 295 -16.97 -15.85 20.70
C GLU A 295 -16.61 -16.70 21.92
N GLN A 296 -16.17 -16.09 23.04
CA GLN A 296 -15.89 -16.79 24.29
C GLN A 296 -17.16 -17.43 24.86
N LYS A 297 -18.22 -16.65 25.11
CA LYS A 297 -19.49 -17.15 25.66
C LYS A 297 -20.08 -18.26 24.78
N ALA A 298 -20.09 -18.08 23.46
CA ALA A 298 -20.59 -19.08 22.52
C ALA A 298 -19.68 -20.32 22.38
N ASN A 299 -18.47 -20.33 22.94
CA ASN A 299 -17.64 -21.53 23.08
C ASN A 299 -17.82 -22.18 24.45
N GLU A 300 -18.03 -21.40 25.51
CA GLU A 300 -18.36 -21.88 26.87
C GLU A 300 -19.72 -22.61 26.90
N GLU A 301 -20.75 -22.05 26.27
CA GLU A 301 -22.06 -22.69 26.09
C GLU A 301 -21.96 -24.05 25.36
N LYS A 302 -21.09 -24.12 24.33
CA LYS A 302 -20.83 -25.37 23.60
C LYS A 302 -20.04 -26.39 24.43
N ALA A 303 -19.08 -25.93 25.23
CA ALA A 303 -18.35 -26.80 26.15
C ALA A 303 -19.30 -27.41 27.19
N CYS A 304 -20.19 -26.59 27.77
CA CYS A 304 -21.21 -27.04 28.72
C CYS A 304 -22.11 -28.14 28.12
N HIS A 305 -22.75 -27.88 26.99
CA HIS A 305 -23.61 -28.88 26.33
C HIS A 305 -22.86 -30.14 25.85
N SER A 306 -21.56 -30.02 25.52
CA SER A 306 -20.74 -31.21 25.21
C SER A 306 -20.47 -32.08 26.46
N SER A 307 -20.41 -31.47 27.64
CA SER A 307 -20.26 -32.15 28.94
C SER A 307 -21.57 -32.80 29.38
N GLU A 308 -22.71 -32.10 29.25
CA GLU A 308 -24.04 -32.65 29.53
C GLU A 308 -24.34 -33.89 28.66
N SER A 309 -24.10 -33.79 27.34
CA SER A 309 -24.35 -34.89 26.40
C SER A 309 -23.49 -36.13 26.69
N ALA A 310 -22.24 -35.93 27.10
CA ALA A 310 -21.38 -37.03 27.58
C ALA A 310 -21.93 -37.69 28.85
N THR A 311 -22.49 -36.91 29.77
CA THR A 311 -23.03 -37.37 31.07
C THR A 311 -24.38 -38.09 30.93
N VAL A 312 -25.22 -37.68 29.97
CA VAL A 312 -26.48 -38.36 29.65
C VAL A 312 -26.25 -39.77 29.06
N THR A 313 -25.09 -40.01 28.44
CA THR A 313 -24.76 -41.31 27.83
C THR A 313 -24.31 -42.36 28.87
N THR A 314 -24.26 -42.04 30.17
CA THR A 314 -23.67 -42.90 31.22
C THR A 314 -24.67 -43.59 32.16
N TYR A 315 -25.99 -43.48 31.93
CA TYR A 315 -27.02 -44.02 32.82
C TYR A 315 -27.84 -45.18 32.22
N THR A 316 -27.18 -46.33 32.01
CA THR A 316 -27.87 -47.63 32.06
C THR A 316 -27.76 -48.20 33.49
N PRO A 317 -28.87 -48.54 34.16
CA PRO A 317 -28.83 -49.02 35.53
C PRO A 317 -28.31 -50.47 35.59
N VAL A 318 -27.07 -50.65 36.04
CA VAL A 318 -26.49 -51.98 36.29
C VAL A 318 -27.09 -52.55 37.58
N LEU A 319 -27.79 -53.68 37.45
CA LEU A 319 -28.45 -54.36 38.55
C LEU A 319 -27.38 -55.13 39.36
N MET A 320 -27.01 -54.58 40.52
CA MET A 320 -26.02 -55.19 41.43
C MET A 320 -26.59 -56.46 42.09
N MET A 321 -25.98 -57.62 41.82
CA MET A 321 -26.10 -58.80 42.68
C MET A 321 -24.75 -59.52 42.77
N ASN A 322 -24.37 -59.94 43.97
CA ASN A 322 -23.00 -60.34 44.31
C ASN A 322 -22.63 -61.75 43.81
N GLY A 323 -21.37 -61.92 43.38
CA GLY A 323 -20.74 -63.22 43.14
C GLY A 323 -19.21 -63.10 43.20
N HIS A 324 -18.54 -63.97 43.96
CA HIS A 324 -17.07 -64.03 44.03
C HIS A 324 -16.48 -64.78 42.83
N TYR A 325 -15.36 -64.32 42.25
CA TYR A 325 -14.03 -64.88 42.55
C TYR A 325 -12.89 -64.07 41.90
N SER A 326 -11.64 -64.41 42.26
CA SER A 326 -10.39 -63.78 41.79
C SER A 326 -9.66 -64.63 40.72
N PRO A 327 -8.53 -64.19 40.12
CA PRO A 327 -8.35 -64.31 38.66
C PRO A 327 -7.31 -65.34 38.18
N ALA A 328 -7.37 -65.68 36.88
CA ALA A 328 -6.27 -66.28 36.12
C ALA A 328 -6.27 -65.78 34.65
N PRO A 329 -5.11 -65.59 33.99
CA PRO A 329 -5.04 -65.02 32.62
C PRO A 329 -4.45 -65.96 31.56
N LYS A 330 -4.74 -65.67 30.28
CA LYS A 330 -3.84 -65.65 29.08
C LYS A 330 -4.59 -65.97 27.78
N ALA A 331 -4.10 -65.39 26.69
CA ALA A 331 -4.40 -65.75 25.30
C ALA A 331 -3.44 -66.91 24.85
N PRO A 332 -3.45 -67.41 23.59
CA PRO A 332 -4.22 -66.98 22.41
C PRO A 332 -4.83 -68.13 21.56
N SER A 333 -5.36 -67.78 20.38
CA SER A 333 -4.94 -68.33 19.06
C SER A 333 -6.06 -68.73 18.06
N THR A 334 -5.96 -68.13 16.87
CA THR A 334 -6.22 -68.65 15.50
C THR A 334 -7.57 -69.20 15.00
N THR A 335 -7.82 -68.83 13.73
CA THR A 335 -8.50 -69.55 12.62
C THR A 335 -10.04 -69.68 12.57
N THR A 336 -10.58 -69.19 11.44
CA THR A 336 -11.62 -69.77 10.55
C THR A 336 -12.50 -70.92 11.08
N SER A 337 -13.82 -70.93 10.83
CA SER A 337 -14.48 -70.62 9.54
C SER A 337 -15.96 -70.21 9.66
N ALA A 338 -16.53 -69.73 8.54
CA ALA A 338 -17.98 -69.74 8.26
C ALA A 338 -18.38 -71.13 7.66
N PRO A 339 -19.63 -71.39 7.19
CA PRO A 339 -20.84 -70.56 7.12
C PRO A 339 -22.14 -71.30 7.57
N ASN A 340 -23.32 -70.82 7.12
CA ASN A 340 -24.63 -71.51 7.07
C ASN A 340 -25.37 -71.75 8.42
N ASP A 341 -26.71 -71.86 8.51
CA ASP A 341 -27.81 -71.41 7.61
C ASP A 341 -29.18 -71.40 8.36
N ASP A 342 -30.16 -70.73 7.76
CA ASP A 342 -31.62 -71.01 7.74
C ASP A 342 -32.59 -70.81 8.94
N GLU A 343 -33.88 -70.80 8.55
CA GLU A 343 -35.17 -70.79 9.29
C GLU A 343 -35.50 -69.60 10.24
N ARG A 344 -36.61 -68.81 10.17
CA ARG A 344 -37.92 -68.78 9.43
C ARG A 344 -39.19 -69.26 10.16
N MET A 345 -39.80 -68.40 10.99
CA MET A 345 -41.28 -68.24 11.13
C MET A 345 -41.58 -66.87 11.83
N LYS A 346 -42.52 -66.00 11.43
CA LYS A 346 -44.02 -66.06 11.39
C LYS A 346 -44.62 -66.35 12.78
N GLU A 347 -45.57 -65.58 13.35
CA GLU A 347 -46.71 -64.83 12.76
C GLU A 347 -47.20 -63.56 13.54
N THR A 348 -48.00 -62.72 12.85
CA THR A 348 -49.31 -62.08 13.18
C THR A 348 -49.65 -61.77 14.68
N THR A 349 -50.14 -60.59 15.12
CA THR A 349 -51.45 -59.94 14.80
C THR A 349 -51.56 -58.50 15.38
N ALA A 350 -52.54 -57.68 14.95
CA ALA A 350 -52.91 -56.34 15.49
C ALA A 350 -54.33 -56.37 16.17
N PRO A 351 -54.95 -55.31 16.79
CA PRO A 351 -55.04 -53.90 16.35
C PRO A 351 -55.03 -52.80 17.47
N LYS A 352 -55.39 -51.56 17.12
CA LYS A 352 -55.50 -50.34 17.98
C LYS A 352 -56.71 -50.35 18.94
N PRO A 353 -56.73 -49.48 19.98
CA PRO A 353 -57.41 -48.17 19.83
C PRO A 353 -56.60 -46.96 20.37
N MET A 354 -57.16 -45.75 20.26
CA MET A 354 -56.60 -44.45 20.69
C MET A 354 -57.72 -43.62 21.36
N PRO A 355 -57.46 -42.91 22.47
CA PRO A 355 -57.60 -41.45 22.42
C PRO A 355 -56.54 -40.66 23.22
N THR A 356 -56.13 -39.51 22.67
CA THR A 356 -55.52 -38.36 23.37
C THR A 356 -56.59 -37.52 24.11
N PRO A 357 -56.28 -36.51 24.96
CA PRO A 357 -54.97 -35.84 25.17
C PRO A 357 -54.57 -35.57 26.65
N ILE A 358 -53.36 -35.04 26.85
CA ILE A 358 -53.11 -33.77 27.54
C ILE A 358 -51.71 -33.25 27.14
N GLN A 359 -51.50 -31.93 27.14
CA GLN A 359 -50.25 -31.30 26.74
C GLN A 359 -49.43 -30.88 27.98
N THR A 360 -48.11 -31.14 27.95
CA THR A 360 -47.12 -30.31 28.64
C THR A 360 -46.05 -29.90 27.64
N THR A 361 -45.93 -28.60 27.41
CA THR A 361 -45.09 -28.03 26.34
C THR A 361 -43.68 -27.72 26.82
N SER A 362 -42.68 -28.39 26.25
CA SER A 362 -41.30 -27.87 26.22
C SER A 362 -40.67 -28.21 24.87
N SER A 363 -40.79 -27.29 23.91
CA SER A 363 -39.98 -27.35 22.69
C SER A 363 -38.51 -27.22 23.06
N PRO A 364 -37.56 -27.94 22.41
CA PRO A 364 -36.17 -27.49 22.42
C PRO A 364 -36.14 -26.06 21.86
N ASN A 365 -35.48 -25.16 22.57
CA ASN A 365 -35.41 -23.76 22.16
C ASN A 365 -34.58 -23.65 20.88
N SER A 366 -35.23 -23.28 19.76
CA SER A 366 -34.50 -22.75 18.62
C SER A 366 -33.64 -21.56 19.07
N PRO A 367 -32.37 -21.45 18.65
CA PRO A 367 -31.49 -20.37 19.09
C PRO A 367 -32.12 -19.01 18.76
N PRO A 368 -31.94 -18.00 19.63
CA PRO A 368 -32.51 -16.67 19.40
C PRO A 368 -32.02 -16.13 18.06
N LYS A 369 -32.94 -15.54 17.28
CA LYS A 369 -32.60 -14.99 15.96
C LYS A 369 -31.69 -13.78 16.13
N ASP A 370 -30.43 -13.90 15.70
CA ASP A 370 -29.42 -12.83 15.75
C ASP A 370 -30.02 -11.49 15.30
N THR A 371 -30.00 -10.50 16.19
CA THR A 371 -30.45 -9.14 15.87
C THR A 371 -29.50 -8.51 14.85
N PHE A 372 -29.89 -7.36 14.30
CA PHE A 372 -28.97 -6.59 13.45
C PHE A 372 -27.70 -6.19 14.21
N MET A 373 -27.80 -5.83 15.50
CA MET A 373 -26.62 -5.46 16.30
C MET A 373 -25.69 -6.65 16.54
N ASP A 374 -26.23 -7.83 16.85
CA ASP A 374 -25.46 -9.07 16.98
C ASP A 374 -24.57 -9.33 15.75
N LYS A 375 -25.18 -9.26 14.55
CA LYS A 375 -24.47 -9.44 13.29
C LYS A 375 -23.44 -8.36 13.00
N VAL A 376 -23.72 -7.12 13.38
CA VAL A 376 -22.79 -5.99 13.22
C VAL A 376 -21.57 -6.20 14.14
N ILE A 377 -21.75 -6.67 15.37
CA ILE A 377 -20.65 -7.06 16.27
C ILE A 377 -19.88 -8.27 15.70
N ASP A 378 -20.57 -9.35 15.32
CA ASP A 378 -19.94 -10.58 14.81
C ASP A 378 -19.19 -10.36 13.49
N SER A 379 -19.44 -9.26 12.78
CA SER A 379 -18.68 -8.82 11.59
C SER A 379 -17.25 -8.37 11.92
N PHE A 380 -16.98 -7.94 13.16
CA PHE A 380 -15.64 -7.56 13.66
C PHE A 380 -14.86 -8.74 14.25
N ASN A 381 -15.34 -9.98 14.12
CA ASN A 381 -14.61 -11.14 14.61
C ASN A 381 -13.31 -11.37 13.82
N VAL A 382 -12.19 -10.91 14.39
CA VAL A 382 -10.84 -10.96 13.80
C VAL A 382 -10.46 -12.36 13.33
N ARG A 383 -10.78 -13.40 14.11
CA ARG A 383 -10.44 -14.81 13.80
C ARG A 383 -11.16 -15.30 12.53
N ARG A 384 -12.45 -14.99 12.39
CA ARG A 384 -13.30 -15.29 11.22
C ARG A 384 -12.87 -14.49 9.99
N ASN A 385 -12.53 -13.22 10.16
CA ASN A 385 -12.07 -12.35 9.08
C ASN A 385 -10.70 -12.83 8.55
N LEU A 386 -9.75 -13.13 9.44
CA LEU A 386 -8.44 -13.68 9.09
C LEU A 386 -8.56 -15.02 8.35
N ALA A 387 -9.41 -15.94 8.83
CA ALA A 387 -9.70 -17.20 8.13
C ALA A 387 -10.33 -16.98 6.74
N THR A 388 -11.14 -15.93 6.58
CA THR A 388 -11.74 -15.54 5.29
C THR A 388 -10.70 -14.97 4.32
N VAL A 389 -9.68 -14.26 4.80
CA VAL A 389 -8.54 -13.80 3.97
C VAL A 389 -7.67 -14.99 3.52
N PHE A 390 -7.30 -15.91 4.42
CA PHE A 390 -6.41 -17.05 4.08
C PHE A 390 -7.09 -18.21 3.33
N ARG A 391 -8.42 -18.27 3.27
CA ARG A 391 -9.16 -19.23 2.44
C ARG A 391 -8.79 -19.14 0.95
N THR A 392 -8.38 -20.24 0.32
CA THR A 392 -8.01 -20.29 -1.12
C THR A 392 -8.90 -21.24 -1.93
N ASP A 393 -10.06 -21.58 -1.39
CA ASP A 393 -11.18 -22.18 -2.13
C ASP A 393 -11.75 -21.19 -3.15
N ILE A 394 -12.10 -21.70 -4.32
CA ILE A 394 -12.73 -20.94 -5.40
C ILE A 394 -13.81 -21.80 -6.04
N GLY A 395 -14.96 -21.20 -6.34
CA GLY A 395 -16.06 -21.91 -7.00
C GLY A 395 -15.71 -22.32 -8.44
N PRO A 396 -16.36 -23.36 -8.99
CA PRO A 396 -16.09 -23.92 -10.33
C PRO A 396 -16.45 -22.99 -11.51
N GLN A 397 -16.80 -21.74 -11.22
CA GLN A 397 -17.20 -20.71 -12.19
C GLN A 397 -16.31 -19.46 -12.10
N SER A 398 -15.20 -19.54 -11.38
CA SER A 398 -14.22 -18.47 -11.16
C SER A 398 -13.13 -18.43 -12.24
N LEU A 399 -12.40 -17.32 -12.30
CA LEU A 399 -11.33 -17.07 -13.29
C LEU A 399 -10.02 -16.79 -12.53
N PRO A 400 -9.33 -17.83 -12.02
CA PRO A 400 -8.21 -17.66 -11.07
C PRO A 400 -7.02 -16.88 -11.65
N VAL A 401 -6.80 -16.94 -12.97
CA VAL A 401 -5.73 -16.19 -13.67
C VAL A 401 -5.79 -14.68 -13.41
N ILE A 402 -7.00 -14.14 -13.19
CA ILE A 402 -7.21 -12.71 -12.88
C ILE A 402 -6.50 -12.34 -11.57
N CYS A 403 -6.44 -13.27 -10.61
CA CYS A 403 -5.79 -13.03 -9.32
C CYS A 403 -4.27 -12.83 -9.50
N GLY A 404 -3.63 -13.66 -10.33
CA GLY A 404 -2.22 -13.51 -10.70
C GLY A 404 -1.95 -12.23 -11.46
N ILE A 405 -2.74 -11.94 -12.50
CA ILE A 405 -2.57 -10.73 -13.30
C ILE A 405 -2.65 -9.48 -12.42
N LYS A 406 -3.71 -9.33 -11.61
CA LYS A 406 -3.86 -8.20 -10.69
C LYS A 406 -2.76 -8.11 -9.65
N SER A 407 -2.28 -9.23 -9.11
CA SER A 407 -1.22 -9.25 -8.11
C SER A 407 0.13 -8.79 -8.68
N ILE A 408 0.50 -9.27 -9.87
CA ILE A 408 1.75 -8.87 -10.54
C ILE A 408 1.67 -7.40 -10.99
N CYS A 409 0.55 -6.96 -11.55
CA CYS A 409 0.36 -5.55 -11.90
C CYS A 409 0.43 -4.64 -10.65
N CYS A 410 -0.15 -5.05 -9.52
CA CYS A 410 -0.04 -4.32 -8.25
C CYS A 410 1.40 -4.21 -7.74
N PHE A 411 2.19 -5.29 -7.83
CA PHE A 411 3.61 -5.26 -7.42
C PHE A 411 4.45 -4.34 -8.32
N LEU A 412 4.28 -4.41 -9.64
CA LEU A 412 5.01 -3.53 -10.57
C LEU A 412 4.61 -2.06 -10.40
N ILE A 413 3.33 -1.77 -10.14
CA ILE A 413 2.85 -0.43 -9.78
C ILE A 413 3.46 0.01 -8.44
N LEU A 414 3.62 -0.87 -7.45
CA LEU A 414 4.28 -0.55 -6.18
C LEU A 414 5.75 -0.16 -6.39
N CYS A 415 6.49 -0.87 -7.24
CA CYS A 415 7.88 -0.50 -7.60
C CYS A 415 7.96 0.88 -8.28
N PHE A 416 7.00 1.22 -9.14
CA PHE A 416 6.92 2.56 -9.74
C PHE A 416 6.50 3.64 -8.73
N HIS A 417 5.50 3.35 -7.90
CA HIS A 417 5.08 4.23 -6.79
C HIS A 417 6.27 4.50 -5.86
N MET A 418 7.13 3.51 -5.58
CA MET A 418 8.36 3.76 -4.82
C MET A 418 9.19 4.84 -5.52
N GLN A 419 9.55 4.65 -6.78
CA GLN A 419 10.40 5.60 -7.50
C GLN A 419 9.80 7.02 -7.57
N TRP A 420 8.47 7.12 -7.68
CA TRP A 420 7.71 8.37 -7.72
C TRP A 420 7.67 9.06 -6.34
N TYR A 421 7.24 8.35 -5.28
CA TYR A 421 7.04 8.94 -3.95
C TYR A 421 8.32 9.08 -3.12
N THR A 422 9.46 8.55 -3.57
CA THR A 422 10.79 8.90 -3.01
C THR A 422 11.46 10.06 -3.75
N PHE A 423 10.85 10.64 -4.79
CA PHE A 423 11.52 11.62 -5.64
C PHE A 423 12.05 12.83 -4.87
N PHE A 424 11.25 13.36 -3.93
CA PHE A 424 11.61 14.49 -3.07
C PHE A 424 12.72 14.20 -2.03
N THR A 425 13.23 12.96 -1.97
CA THR A 425 14.32 12.55 -1.07
C THR A 425 15.55 12.01 -1.82
N ILE A 426 15.50 11.96 -3.16
CA ILE A 426 16.58 11.41 -3.99
C ILE A 426 17.65 12.47 -4.30
N GLN A 427 18.91 12.15 -4.03
CA GLN A 427 20.04 13.07 -4.25
C GLN A 427 20.60 13.11 -5.69
N ASN A 428 20.19 12.18 -6.55
CA ASN A 428 20.67 12.05 -7.92
C ASN A 428 19.51 11.87 -8.91
N SER A 429 18.59 12.83 -8.90
CA SER A 429 17.36 12.84 -9.71
C SER A 429 17.61 12.69 -11.21
N ALA A 430 18.65 13.32 -11.76
CA ALA A 430 19.02 13.15 -13.17
C ALA A 430 19.41 11.70 -13.51
N LEU A 431 20.11 11.01 -12.59
CA LEU A 431 20.53 9.62 -12.78
C LEU A 431 19.35 8.64 -12.66
N MET A 432 18.36 8.96 -11.81
CA MET A 432 17.08 8.24 -11.74
C MET A 432 16.37 8.23 -13.11
N PHE A 433 16.26 9.39 -13.77
CA PHE A 433 15.64 9.47 -15.09
C PHE A 433 16.46 8.75 -16.17
N HIS A 434 17.79 8.89 -16.14
CA HIS A 434 18.68 8.13 -17.02
C HIS A 434 18.47 6.62 -16.89
N TYR A 435 18.35 6.08 -15.68
CA TYR A 435 17.99 4.68 -15.48
C TYR A 435 16.58 4.37 -16.00
N ALA A 436 15.58 5.21 -15.72
CA ALA A 436 14.21 4.98 -16.14
C ALA A 436 13.97 5.06 -17.67
N GLU A 437 14.95 5.54 -18.46
CA GLU A 437 14.96 5.38 -19.92
C GLU A 437 15.54 4.03 -20.38
N GLN A 438 16.51 3.46 -19.66
CA GLN A 438 17.20 2.23 -20.06
C GLN A 438 16.24 1.03 -20.20
N VAL A 439 16.43 0.25 -21.26
CA VAL A 439 15.59 -0.93 -21.62
C VAL A 439 15.32 -1.86 -20.43
N ARG A 440 16.33 -2.10 -19.58
CA ARG A 440 16.22 -2.97 -18.39
C ARG A 440 15.24 -2.48 -17.30
N TYR A 441 14.92 -1.19 -17.25
CA TYR A 441 14.02 -0.59 -16.26
C TYR A 441 12.69 -0.06 -16.86
N GLN A 442 12.53 -0.12 -18.18
CA GLN A 442 11.30 0.25 -18.90
C GLN A 442 10.03 -0.45 -18.36
N ILE A 443 10.14 -1.70 -17.88
CA ILE A 443 9.02 -2.45 -17.27
C ILE A 443 8.49 -1.75 -16.00
N ILE A 444 9.35 -1.07 -15.24
CA ILE A 444 8.96 -0.30 -14.05
C ILE A 444 8.55 1.11 -14.46
N SER A 445 9.32 1.78 -15.34
CA SER A 445 8.98 3.13 -15.85
C SER A 445 7.58 3.19 -16.47
N ASN A 446 7.20 2.18 -17.27
CA ASN A 446 5.89 2.09 -17.91
C ASN A 446 4.83 1.36 -17.07
N ALA A 447 5.10 1.04 -15.79
CA ALA A 447 4.11 0.40 -14.90
C ALA A 447 2.78 1.18 -14.73
N PRO A 448 2.68 2.52 -14.89
CA PRO A 448 1.40 3.24 -15.00
C PRO A 448 0.45 2.71 -16.09
N LEU A 449 0.99 2.09 -17.15
CA LEU A 449 0.20 1.42 -18.18
C LEU A 449 -0.52 0.18 -17.65
N LEU A 450 -0.06 -0.42 -16.54
CA LEU A 450 -0.69 -1.60 -15.92
C LEU A 450 -2.01 -1.26 -15.22
N VAL A 451 -2.30 0.03 -14.94
CA VAL A 451 -3.63 0.46 -14.47
C VAL A 451 -4.71 0.13 -15.53
N ASP A 452 -4.35 0.13 -16.81
CA ASP A 452 -5.25 -0.25 -17.91
C ASP A 452 -5.65 -1.73 -17.87
N VAL A 453 -4.80 -2.58 -17.29
CA VAL A 453 -5.12 -3.99 -17.04
C VAL A 453 -6.22 -4.10 -15.98
N PHE A 454 -6.19 -3.25 -14.94
CA PHE A 454 -7.27 -3.18 -13.95
C PHE A 454 -8.57 -2.69 -14.58
N PHE A 455 -8.53 -1.63 -15.41
CA PHE A 455 -9.71 -1.14 -16.13
C PHE A 455 -10.30 -2.19 -17.09
N ALA A 456 -9.47 -2.88 -17.87
CA ALA A 456 -9.90 -3.96 -18.76
C ALA A 456 -10.54 -5.13 -17.99
N ILE A 457 -9.92 -5.57 -16.88
CA ILE A 457 -10.48 -6.61 -16.00
C ILE A 457 -11.81 -6.17 -15.38
N SER A 458 -11.95 -4.88 -15.04
CA SER A 458 -13.19 -4.33 -14.47
C SER A 458 -14.33 -4.36 -15.48
N GLY A 459 -14.13 -3.82 -16.68
CA GLY A 459 -15.11 -3.87 -17.78
C GLY A 459 -15.49 -5.29 -18.17
N PHE A 460 -14.50 -6.19 -18.22
CA PHE A 460 -14.69 -7.63 -18.45
C PHE A 460 -15.60 -8.25 -17.39
N LEU A 461 -15.27 -8.09 -16.09
CA LEU A 461 -16.01 -8.72 -15.00
C LEU A 461 -17.42 -8.14 -14.82
N VAL A 462 -17.60 -6.83 -15.00
CA VAL A 462 -18.93 -6.19 -14.94
C VAL A 462 -19.84 -6.76 -16.03
N THR A 463 -19.33 -6.83 -17.26
CA THR A 463 -20.10 -7.31 -18.43
C THR A 463 -20.34 -8.80 -18.38
N TYR A 464 -19.32 -9.61 -18.09
CA TYR A 464 -19.41 -11.06 -17.99
C TYR A 464 -20.45 -11.49 -16.94
N ASN A 465 -20.39 -10.93 -15.74
CA ASN A 465 -21.31 -11.29 -14.65
C ASN A 465 -22.74 -10.79 -14.89
N PHE A 466 -22.93 -9.70 -15.65
CA PHE A 466 -24.27 -9.23 -16.02
C PHE A 466 -24.86 -10.08 -17.15
N VAL A 467 -24.14 -10.26 -18.27
CA VAL A 467 -24.62 -10.96 -19.47
C VAL A 467 -24.83 -12.47 -19.23
N ARG A 468 -24.07 -13.07 -18.31
CA ARG A 468 -24.27 -14.45 -17.84
C ARG A 468 -25.54 -14.62 -17.00
N ASN A 469 -25.93 -13.60 -16.24
CA ASN A 469 -26.99 -13.70 -15.23
C ASN A 469 -28.39 -13.53 -15.87
N ARG A 470 -29.02 -14.66 -16.21
CA ARG A 470 -30.32 -14.71 -16.88
C ARG A 470 -31.45 -14.04 -16.11
N SER A 471 -31.50 -14.20 -14.78
CA SER A 471 -32.56 -13.57 -13.98
C SER A 471 -32.43 -12.05 -13.94
N LYS A 472 -31.22 -11.50 -13.84
CA LYS A 472 -31.00 -10.04 -13.96
C LYS A 472 -31.41 -9.48 -15.33
N ILE A 473 -31.09 -10.18 -16.43
CA ILE A 473 -31.54 -9.76 -17.77
C ILE A 473 -33.07 -9.78 -17.86
N GLN A 474 -33.71 -10.82 -17.32
CA GLN A 474 -35.16 -10.94 -17.35
C GLN A 474 -35.85 -9.89 -16.45
N GLU A 475 -35.30 -9.63 -15.27
CA GLU A 475 -35.71 -8.57 -14.34
C GLU A 475 -35.65 -7.18 -15.03
N VAL A 476 -34.53 -6.86 -15.68
CA VAL A 476 -34.41 -5.59 -16.44
C VAL A 476 -35.39 -5.53 -17.60
N LYS A 477 -35.66 -6.65 -18.28
CA LYS A 477 -36.67 -6.74 -19.35
C LYS A 477 -38.08 -6.50 -18.85
N SER A 478 -38.52 -7.15 -17.77
CA SER A 478 -39.87 -6.98 -17.22
C SER A 478 -40.09 -5.61 -16.58
N ASN A 479 -39.07 -5.04 -15.95
CA ASN A 479 -39.17 -3.79 -15.21
C ASN A 479 -39.46 -2.57 -16.09
N GLY A 480 -40.35 -1.69 -15.63
CA GLY A 480 -40.52 -0.33 -16.16
C GLY A 480 -39.31 0.58 -15.87
N LEU A 481 -39.30 1.79 -16.45
CA LEU A 481 -38.19 2.74 -16.30
C LEU A 481 -37.85 3.04 -14.83
N TRP A 482 -38.84 3.35 -14.00
CA TRP A 482 -38.68 3.64 -12.57
C TRP A 482 -38.12 2.45 -11.75
N GLN A 483 -38.58 1.24 -12.05
CA GLN A 483 -38.10 0.00 -11.42
C GLN A 483 -36.65 -0.29 -11.82
N ASN A 484 -36.30 -0.05 -13.09
CA ASN A 484 -34.93 -0.13 -13.57
C ASN A 484 -34.01 0.94 -12.98
N GLY A 485 -34.48 2.18 -12.81
CA GLY A 485 -33.76 3.23 -12.07
C GLY A 485 -33.43 2.80 -10.63
N LYS A 486 -34.40 2.20 -9.93
CA LYS A 486 -34.18 1.61 -8.59
C LYS A 486 -33.18 0.45 -8.59
N LEU A 487 -33.22 -0.43 -9.60
CA LEU A 487 -32.27 -1.54 -9.72
C LEU A 487 -30.85 -1.06 -10.04
N TYR A 488 -30.73 -0.08 -10.94
CA TYR A 488 -29.48 0.61 -11.27
C TYR A 488 -28.87 1.29 -10.04
N GLY A 489 -29.64 2.14 -9.34
CA GLY A 489 -29.20 2.79 -8.10
C GLY A 489 -28.82 1.80 -6.99
N LYS A 490 -29.52 0.67 -6.89
CA LYS A 490 -29.16 -0.43 -5.97
C LYS A 490 -27.82 -1.10 -6.34
N MET A 491 -27.51 -1.24 -7.63
CA MET A 491 -26.22 -1.76 -8.09
C MET A 491 -25.09 -0.75 -7.82
N LEU A 492 -25.30 0.54 -8.08
CA LEU A 492 -24.33 1.59 -7.75
C LEU A 492 -24.06 1.65 -6.24
N LEU A 493 -25.11 1.72 -5.41
CA LEU A 493 -24.99 1.78 -3.95
C LEU A 493 -24.24 0.56 -3.39
N HIS A 494 -24.44 -0.64 -3.95
CA HIS A 494 -23.68 -1.83 -3.56
C HIS A 494 -22.19 -1.76 -3.96
N ARG A 495 -21.82 -1.12 -5.08
CA ARG A 495 -20.39 -0.90 -5.41
C ARG A 495 -19.79 0.18 -4.52
N TYR A 496 -20.52 1.28 -4.31
CA TYR A 496 -20.12 2.40 -3.46
C TYR A 496 -19.84 1.96 -2.02
N LEU A 497 -20.81 1.31 -1.35
CA LEU A 497 -20.68 0.86 0.04
C LEU A 497 -19.61 -0.23 0.25
N ARG A 498 -19.13 -0.87 -0.83
CA ARG A 498 -18.01 -1.82 -0.78
C ARG A 498 -16.65 -1.11 -0.80
N LEU A 499 -16.49 -0.08 -1.63
CA LEU A 499 -15.19 0.57 -1.88
C LEU A 499 -14.94 1.75 -0.93
N SER A 500 -15.96 2.58 -0.73
CA SER A 500 -15.83 3.85 0.00
C SER A 500 -15.33 3.73 1.45
N PRO A 501 -15.69 2.72 2.27
CA PRO A 501 -15.27 2.69 3.67
C PRO A 501 -13.76 2.69 3.88
N LEU A 502 -13.02 1.84 3.15
CA LEU A 502 -11.56 1.79 3.23
C LEU A 502 -10.91 3.01 2.56
N TYR A 503 -11.46 3.45 1.43
CA TYR A 503 -10.97 4.60 0.69
C TYR A 503 -11.06 5.92 1.48
N LEU A 504 -12.20 6.18 2.13
CA LEU A 504 -12.39 7.38 2.95
C LEU A 504 -11.56 7.32 4.24
N MET A 505 -11.41 6.13 4.86
CA MET A 505 -10.50 5.95 5.99
C MET A 505 -9.05 6.30 5.63
N ILE A 506 -8.57 5.81 4.48
CA ILE A 506 -7.23 6.12 3.96
C ILE A 506 -7.11 7.59 3.53
N THR A 507 -8.20 8.24 3.13
CA THR A 507 -8.23 9.69 2.84
C THR A 507 -7.93 10.52 4.10
N VAL A 508 -8.61 10.23 5.21
CA VAL A 508 -8.40 10.92 6.50
C VAL A 508 -7.03 10.61 7.10
N ILE A 509 -6.59 9.35 7.02
CA ILE A 509 -5.25 8.93 7.45
C ILE A 509 -4.16 9.60 6.60
N GLY A 510 -4.37 9.73 5.29
CA GLY A 510 -3.43 10.36 4.38
C GLY A 510 -3.17 11.83 4.69
N GLU A 511 -4.22 12.61 5.01
CA GLU A 511 -4.09 14.00 5.47
C GLU A 511 -3.19 14.10 6.72
N VAL A 512 -3.45 13.26 7.73
CA VAL A 512 -2.70 13.28 9.00
C VAL A 512 -1.26 12.78 8.82
N MET A 513 -1.04 11.72 8.04
CA MET A 513 0.29 11.20 7.75
C MET A 513 1.11 12.21 6.92
N THR A 514 0.54 12.81 5.87
CA THR A 514 1.24 13.87 5.12
C THR A 514 1.49 15.08 6.03
N SER A 515 0.57 15.48 6.91
CA SER A 515 0.81 16.58 7.84
C SER A 515 1.94 16.27 8.83
N TYR A 516 2.04 15.04 9.33
CA TYR A 516 3.13 14.61 10.21
C TYR A 516 4.47 14.61 9.46
N VAL A 517 4.50 14.12 8.22
CA VAL A 517 5.70 14.16 7.37
C VAL A 517 6.06 15.61 7.01
N VAL A 518 5.12 16.49 6.69
CA VAL A 518 5.39 17.93 6.44
C VAL A 518 6.06 18.59 7.66
N ASP A 519 5.58 18.32 8.87
CA ASP A 519 6.14 18.89 10.11
C ASP A 519 7.48 18.23 10.50
N LYS A 520 7.65 16.90 10.35
CA LYS A 520 8.87 16.18 10.77
C LYS A 520 9.94 15.95 9.70
N SER A 521 9.63 16.06 8.41
CA SER A 521 10.58 15.80 7.32
C SER A 521 11.70 16.83 7.26
N LYS A 522 12.92 16.35 7.00
CA LYS A 522 14.05 17.21 6.61
C LYS A 522 13.91 17.68 5.16
N PHE A 523 13.31 16.85 4.30
CA PHE A 523 13.03 17.14 2.90
C PHE A 523 11.80 18.03 2.69
N TRP A 524 11.81 18.82 1.63
CA TRP A 524 10.67 19.64 1.19
C TRP A 524 9.59 18.76 0.53
N VAL A 525 8.37 18.81 1.04
CA VAL A 525 7.27 17.95 0.59
C VAL A 525 6.40 18.68 -0.42
N HIS A 526 6.67 18.50 -1.72
CA HIS A 526 5.90 19.12 -2.79
C HIS A 526 4.41 18.69 -2.82
N GLU A 527 4.10 17.40 -2.57
CA GLU A 527 2.71 16.92 -2.56
C GLU A 527 2.00 17.23 -1.23
N ARG A 528 1.52 18.48 -1.09
CA ARG A 528 0.79 19.02 0.07
C ARG A 528 -0.64 18.49 0.22
N SER A 529 -0.79 17.16 0.23
CA SER A 529 -2.07 16.47 0.47
C SER A 529 -2.70 16.82 1.82
N ASP A 530 -1.90 17.25 2.81
CA ASP A 530 -2.37 17.78 4.11
C ASP A 530 -3.25 19.04 3.98
N LEU A 531 -3.00 19.87 2.95
CA LEU A 531 -3.81 21.05 2.63
C LEU A 531 -4.91 20.73 1.62
N ARG A 532 -4.56 20.02 0.53
CA ARG A 532 -5.50 19.71 -0.56
C ARG A 532 -6.65 18.84 -0.10
N CYS A 533 -6.43 17.89 0.82
CA CYS A 533 -7.52 17.08 1.37
C CYS A 533 -8.49 17.88 2.25
N GLN A 534 -8.02 18.84 3.06
CA GLN A 534 -8.90 19.68 3.87
C GLN A 534 -9.88 20.52 3.00
N GLN A 535 -9.42 20.97 1.83
CA GLN A 535 -10.23 21.73 0.87
C GLN A 535 -11.14 20.84 0.00
N TYR A 536 -10.66 19.66 -0.42
CA TYR A 536 -11.25 18.90 -1.53
C TYR A 536 -11.64 17.44 -1.22
N TRP A 537 -11.62 16.98 0.04
CA TRP A 537 -12.07 15.63 0.44
C TRP A 537 -13.46 15.24 -0.11
N TRP A 538 -14.36 16.19 -0.27
CA TRP A 538 -15.70 15.96 -0.81
C TRP A 538 -15.68 15.50 -2.29
N ARG A 539 -14.67 15.89 -3.07
CA ARG A 539 -14.47 15.40 -4.44
C ARG A 539 -14.18 13.89 -4.46
N ASN A 540 -13.43 13.40 -3.46
CA ASN A 540 -13.13 11.97 -3.27
C ASN A 540 -14.40 11.19 -2.86
N VAL A 541 -15.22 11.74 -1.93
CA VAL A 541 -16.51 11.14 -1.54
C VAL A 541 -17.43 10.94 -2.75
N LEU A 542 -17.43 11.87 -3.70
CA LEU A 542 -18.26 11.79 -4.91
C LEU A 542 -17.62 11.01 -6.07
N TYR A 543 -16.36 10.57 -5.96
CA TYR A 543 -15.58 9.96 -7.06
C TYR A 543 -15.52 10.87 -8.31
N ILE A 544 -15.21 12.16 -8.13
CA ILE A 544 -15.12 13.17 -9.22
C ILE A 544 -13.81 13.96 -9.24
N GLN A 545 -12.84 13.66 -8.36
CA GLN A 545 -11.61 14.44 -8.24
C GLN A 545 -10.76 14.44 -9.53
N ASN A 546 -10.86 13.40 -10.35
CA ASN A 546 -10.23 13.28 -11.66
C ASN A 546 -10.84 14.16 -12.78
N LEU A 547 -11.81 15.01 -12.45
CA LEU A 547 -12.37 16.04 -13.34
C LEU A 547 -11.76 17.44 -13.12
N PHE A 548 -10.84 17.55 -12.16
CA PHE A 548 -10.11 18.76 -11.78
C PHE A 548 -8.62 18.58 -12.07
N ASP A 549 -7.81 19.60 -11.79
CA ASP A 549 -6.38 19.57 -12.05
C ASP A 549 -5.62 18.58 -11.14
N ILE A 550 -4.45 18.12 -11.59
CA ILE A 550 -3.66 17.08 -10.91
C ILE A 550 -3.14 17.57 -9.55
N ASP A 551 -2.72 18.83 -9.45
CA ASP A 551 -2.24 19.45 -8.21
C ASP A 551 -3.38 19.72 -7.21
N ASP A 552 -4.64 19.62 -7.67
CA ASP A 552 -5.88 19.85 -6.93
C ASP A 552 -6.50 18.53 -6.39
N LEU A 553 -5.82 17.40 -6.58
CA LEU A 553 -6.20 16.08 -6.08
C LEU A 553 -5.91 15.91 -4.59
N CYS A 554 -6.88 15.41 -3.84
CA CYS A 554 -6.65 14.85 -2.51
C CYS A 554 -6.15 13.40 -2.66
N LEU A 555 -4.87 13.16 -2.36
CA LEU A 555 -4.12 11.92 -2.63
C LEU A 555 -4.09 11.55 -4.13
N ASN A 556 -3.01 11.91 -4.85
CA ASN A 556 -3.03 11.89 -6.31
C ASN A 556 -3.34 10.51 -6.93
N TRP A 557 -2.83 9.40 -6.37
CA TRP A 557 -3.07 8.03 -6.86
C TRP A 557 -4.55 7.62 -6.92
N THR A 558 -5.42 8.33 -6.22
CA THR A 558 -6.84 7.97 -6.11
C THR A 558 -7.65 8.27 -7.38
N TRP A 559 -7.11 8.99 -8.37
CA TRP A 559 -7.79 9.26 -9.65
C TRP A 559 -8.31 7.98 -10.34
N SER A 560 -7.59 6.86 -10.19
CA SER A 560 -7.95 5.58 -10.81
C SER A 560 -9.25 5.00 -10.24
N LEU A 561 -9.55 5.27 -8.96
CA LEU A 561 -10.81 4.86 -8.31
C LEU A 561 -12.00 5.68 -8.84
N ALA A 562 -11.79 6.96 -9.16
CA ALA A 562 -12.82 7.80 -9.77
C ALA A 562 -13.17 7.31 -11.17
N CYS A 563 -12.16 7.05 -12.02
CA CYS A 563 -12.33 6.38 -13.31
C CYS A 563 -13.09 5.05 -13.17
N GLU A 564 -12.67 4.17 -12.25
CA GLU A 564 -13.35 2.89 -11.96
C GLU A 564 -14.86 3.03 -11.66
N MET A 565 -15.26 4.05 -10.89
CA MET A 565 -16.66 4.28 -10.55
C MET A 565 -17.45 4.88 -11.73
N GLN A 566 -16.86 5.85 -12.44
CA GLN A 566 -17.45 6.50 -13.61
C GLN A 566 -17.67 5.50 -14.75
N TYR A 567 -16.67 4.67 -15.04
CA TYR A 567 -16.75 3.61 -16.06
C TYR A 567 -17.79 2.56 -15.69
N TYR A 568 -17.95 2.24 -14.39
CA TYR A 568 -19.01 1.34 -13.93
C TYR A 568 -20.41 1.89 -14.17
N MET A 569 -20.65 3.18 -13.90
CA MET A 569 -21.94 3.83 -14.14
C MET A 569 -22.33 3.75 -15.63
N ILE A 570 -21.43 4.20 -16.52
CA ILE A 570 -21.64 4.16 -17.98
C ILE A 570 -21.85 2.73 -18.47
N SER A 571 -21.05 1.78 -18.00
CA SER A 571 -21.13 0.36 -18.38
C SER A 571 -22.44 -0.30 -17.96
N VAL A 572 -22.91 -0.07 -16.74
CA VAL A 572 -24.18 -0.65 -16.27
C VAL A 572 -25.36 -0.01 -17.01
N ALA A 573 -25.34 1.29 -17.28
CA ALA A 573 -26.38 1.95 -18.08
C ALA A 573 -26.47 1.34 -19.50
N LEU A 574 -25.32 1.16 -20.17
CA LEU A 574 -25.23 0.51 -21.48
C LEU A 574 -25.72 -0.95 -21.44
N LEU A 575 -25.43 -1.69 -20.37
CA LEU A 575 -25.89 -3.06 -20.16
C LEU A 575 -27.41 -3.15 -19.95
N PHE A 576 -28.03 -2.14 -19.34
CA PHE A 576 -29.50 -2.05 -19.23
C PHE A 576 -30.15 -1.80 -20.60
N VAL A 577 -29.57 -0.90 -21.42
CA VAL A 577 -30.03 -0.68 -22.80
C VAL A 577 -29.87 -1.96 -23.63
N TYR A 578 -28.74 -2.66 -23.52
CA TYR A 578 -28.52 -3.96 -24.16
C TYR A 578 -29.53 -5.04 -23.71
N ALA A 579 -29.88 -5.08 -22.42
CA ALA A 579 -30.88 -6.02 -21.90
C ALA A 579 -32.29 -5.77 -22.45
N LYS A 580 -32.69 -4.50 -22.60
CA LYS A 580 -33.96 -4.10 -23.25
C LYS A 580 -33.92 -4.34 -24.77
N ASN A 581 -32.95 -3.76 -25.47
CA ASN A 581 -32.78 -3.87 -26.92
C ASN A 581 -31.31 -4.17 -27.27
N ALA A 582 -31.02 -5.43 -27.56
CA ALA A 582 -29.67 -5.91 -27.87
C ALA A 582 -29.10 -5.40 -29.21
N LYS A 583 -29.93 -4.88 -30.14
CA LYS A 583 -29.44 -4.20 -31.35
C LYS A 583 -28.98 -2.78 -30.99
N LEU A 584 -29.82 -2.02 -30.29
CA LEU A 584 -29.52 -0.65 -29.87
C LEU A 584 -28.30 -0.58 -28.94
N GLY A 585 -28.23 -1.44 -27.91
CA GLY A 585 -27.08 -1.48 -26.99
C GLY A 585 -25.76 -1.84 -27.67
N LYS A 586 -25.78 -2.68 -28.72
CA LYS A 586 -24.60 -2.95 -29.56
C LYS A 586 -24.21 -1.75 -30.42
N SER A 587 -25.19 -1.07 -31.02
CA SER A 587 -24.95 0.12 -31.84
C SER A 587 -24.31 1.24 -31.03
N ILE A 588 -24.88 1.55 -29.86
CA ILE A 588 -24.33 2.54 -28.92
C ILE A 588 -22.93 2.13 -28.45
N TYR A 589 -22.71 0.85 -28.14
CA TYR A 589 -21.37 0.35 -27.78
C TYR A 589 -20.34 0.61 -28.90
N VAL A 590 -20.66 0.28 -30.15
CA VAL A 590 -19.72 0.46 -31.28
C VAL A 590 -19.44 1.95 -31.53
N LEU A 591 -20.48 2.79 -31.52
CA LEU A 591 -20.33 4.24 -31.68
C LEU A 591 -19.50 4.85 -30.54
N PHE A 592 -19.74 4.44 -29.30
CA PHE A 592 -18.99 4.89 -28.12
C PHE A 592 -17.52 4.43 -28.16
N ALA A 593 -17.25 3.20 -28.59
CA ALA A 593 -15.90 2.67 -28.74
C ALA A 593 -15.12 3.42 -29.84
N ALA A 594 -15.74 3.66 -31.00
CA ALA A 594 -15.14 4.43 -32.10
C ALA A 594 -14.90 5.88 -31.68
N GLY A 595 -15.90 6.55 -31.08
CA GLY A 595 -15.79 7.91 -30.56
C GLY A 595 -14.69 8.05 -29.50
N THR A 596 -14.60 7.10 -28.57
CA THR A 596 -13.52 7.06 -27.57
C THR A 596 -12.14 6.99 -28.23
N PHE A 597 -11.97 6.13 -29.24
CA PHE A 597 -10.70 5.99 -29.96
C PHE A 597 -10.33 7.26 -30.74
N VAL A 598 -11.26 7.81 -31.52
CA VAL A 598 -11.04 9.04 -32.31
C VAL A 598 -10.75 10.22 -31.40
N PHE A 599 -11.50 10.39 -30.30
CA PHE A 599 -11.26 11.45 -29.33
C PHE A 599 -9.91 11.32 -28.64
N ASN A 600 -9.51 10.10 -28.24
CA ASN A 600 -8.17 9.85 -27.66
C ASN A 600 -7.05 10.18 -28.65
N MET A 601 -7.20 9.85 -29.92
CA MET A 601 -6.20 10.21 -30.94
C MET A 601 -6.14 11.73 -31.14
N ALA A 602 -7.30 12.39 -31.28
CA ALA A 602 -7.40 13.83 -31.50
C ALA A 602 -6.81 14.65 -30.34
N ILE A 603 -7.16 14.34 -29.09
CA ILE A 603 -6.63 15.07 -27.92
C ILE A 603 -5.12 14.85 -27.74
N THR A 604 -4.62 13.63 -27.93
CA THR A 604 -3.18 13.33 -27.79
C THR A 604 -2.35 14.04 -28.87
N MET A 605 -2.90 14.15 -30.09
CA MET A 605 -2.30 14.93 -31.19
C MET A 605 -2.34 16.45 -30.93
N MET A 606 -3.47 16.97 -30.43
CA MET A 606 -3.69 18.40 -30.15
C MET A 606 -2.76 18.93 -29.06
N TYR A 607 -2.48 18.13 -28.03
CA TYR A 607 -1.52 18.45 -26.98
C TYR A 607 -0.06 18.14 -27.37
N HIS A 608 0.21 17.84 -28.66
CA HIS A 608 1.54 17.52 -29.20
C HIS A 608 2.33 16.49 -28.36
N PHE A 609 1.65 15.43 -27.90
CA PHE A 609 2.22 14.50 -26.93
C PHE A 609 3.55 13.87 -27.37
N VAL A 610 4.54 13.96 -26.48
CA VAL A 610 5.85 13.32 -26.55
C VAL A 610 6.07 12.60 -25.22
N PRO A 611 6.59 11.36 -25.18
CA PRO A 611 6.69 10.57 -23.95
C PRO A 611 7.88 10.95 -23.04
N SER A 612 8.32 12.21 -23.04
CA SER A 612 9.22 12.75 -22.01
C SER A 612 8.48 12.95 -20.69
N TYR A 613 9.21 13.01 -19.57
CA TYR A 613 8.59 13.09 -18.23
C TYR A 613 7.92 14.44 -17.98
N ASP A 614 8.52 15.52 -18.45
CA ASP A 614 8.05 16.90 -18.28
C ASP A 614 6.74 17.13 -19.05
N VAL A 615 6.66 16.63 -20.29
CA VAL A 615 5.42 16.66 -21.09
C VAL A 615 4.37 15.74 -20.50
N LEU A 616 4.74 14.55 -19.98
CA LEU A 616 3.82 13.65 -19.31
C LEU A 616 3.24 14.23 -18.00
N TYR A 617 4.02 15.03 -17.26
CA TYR A 617 3.54 15.74 -16.07
C TYR A 617 2.60 16.89 -16.48
N ASN A 618 3.08 17.81 -17.32
CA ASN A 618 2.34 19.01 -17.72
C ASN A 618 1.07 18.72 -18.54
N THR A 619 0.98 17.56 -19.20
CA THR A 619 -0.25 17.08 -19.87
C THR A 619 -1.03 16.05 -19.03
N GLY A 620 -0.59 15.77 -17.80
CA GLY A 620 -1.10 14.71 -16.94
C GLY A 620 -2.61 14.83 -16.68
N SER A 621 -3.09 16.03 -16.37
CA SER A 621 -4.51 16.31 -16.12
C SER A 621 -5.38 15.94 -17.34
N ALA A 622 -4.95 16.26 -18.56
CA ALA A 622 -5.71 16.02 -19.79
C ALA A 622 -5.54 14.61 -20.39
N LEU A 623 -4.35 14.01 -20.30
CA LEU A 623 -3.96 12.79 -21.02
C LEU A 623 -3.72 11.55 -20.14
N TYR A 624 -3.70 11.70 -18.81
CA TYR A 624 -3.45 10.62 -17.85
C TYR A 624 -4.53 10.48 -16.76
N VAL A 625 -4.86 11.57 -16.05
CA VAL A 625 -5.84 11.60 -14.95
C VAL A 625 -7.28 11.56 -15.48
N ALA A 626 -7.58 12.34 -16.53
CA ALA A 626 -8.94 12.50 -17.02
C ALA A 626 -9.59 11.20 -17.53
N PRO A 627 -10.90 10.99 -17.26
CA PRO A 627 -11.55 9.70 -17.50
C PRO A 627 -11.68 9.33 -18.98
N TRP A 628 -11.75 10.30 -19.90
CA TRP A 628 -11.77 10.01 -21.34
C TRP A 628 -10.45 9.39 -21.84
N ALA A 629 -9.31 9.80 -21.27
CA ALA A 629 -7.98 9.38 -21.73
C ALA A 629 -7.68 7.91 -21.40
N ARG A 630 -8.30 7.34 -20.36
CA ARG A 630 -8.07 5.95 -19.88
C ARG A 630 -9.28 5.02 -20.08
N MET A 631 -10.27 5.45 -20.87
CA MET A 631 -11.51 4.70 -21.13
C MET A 631 -11.33 3.50 -22.08
N SER A 632 -10.45 3.60 -23.08
CA SER A 632 -10.35 2.59 -24.16
C SER A 632 -9.98 1.15 -23.69
N PRO A 633 -9.14 0.92 -22.66
CA PRO A 633 -8.93 -0.40 -22.06
C PRO A 633 -10.19 -1.00 -21.43
N TYR A 634 -10.99 -0.18 -20.75
CA TYR A 634 -12.24 -0.63 -20.13
C TYR A 634 -13.23 -1.10 -21.21
N VAL A 635 -13.31 -0.37 -22.33
CA VAL A 635 -14.12 -0.72 -23.52
C VAL A 635 -13.67 -2.07 -24.11
N VAL A 636 -12.37 -2.31 -24.28
CA VAL A 636 -11.83 -3.63 -24.69
C VAL A 636 -12.25 -4.73 -23.71
N GLY A 637 -12.19 -4.44 -22.40
CA GLY A 637 -12.71 -5.32 -21.34
C GLY A 637 -14.18 -5.70 -21.53
N VAL A 638 -15.06 -4.70 -21.72
CA VAL A 638 -16.49 -4.88 -21.97
C VAL A 638 -16.74 -5.80 -23.16
N TYR A 639 -16.04 -5.61 -24.29
CA TYR A 639 -16.18 -6.47 -25.47
C TYR A 639 -15.85 -7.94 -25.16
N PHE A 640 -14.72 -8.22 -24.53
CA PHE A 640 -14.30 -9.59 -24.26
C PHE A 640 -15.13 -10.27 -23.15
N GLY A 641 -15.56 -9.52 -22.14
CA GLY A 641 -16.52 -10.00 -21.14
C GLY A 641 -17.88 -10.33 -21.75
N TRP A 642 -18.33 -9.54 -22.73
CA TRP A 642 -19.53 -9.83 -23.51
C TRP A 642 -19.35 -11.07 -24.39
N LEU A 643 -18.24 -11.17 -25.14
CA LEU A 643 -17.96 -12.28 -26.05
C LEU A 643 -18.03 -13.64 -25.34
N LEU A 644 -17.33 -13.77 -24.21
CA LEU A 644 -17.30 -15.01 -23.44
C LEU A 644 -18.69 -15.38 -22.85
N ALA A 645 -19.42 -14.39 -22.32
CA ALA A 645 -20.75 -14.61 -21.76
C ALA A 645 -21.82 -14.88 -22.84
N ALA A 646 -21.68 -14.28 -24.03
CA ALA A 646 -22.56 -14.48 -25.16
C ALA A 646 -22.37 -15.85 -25.84
N ALA A 647 -21.13 -16.35 -25.88
CA ALA A 647 -20.80 -17.67 -26.43
C ALA A 647 -21.30 -18.85 -25.58
N ARG A 648 -21.58 -18.66 -24.28
CA ARG A 648 -22.13 -19.68 -23.36
C ARG A 648 -21.33 -21.00 -23.33
N GLY A 649 -20.00 -20.93 -23.43
CA GLY A 649 -19.14 -22.12 -23.50
C GLY A 649 -19.03 -22.77 -24.88
N LYS A 650 -19.76 -22.30 -25.90
CA LYS A 650 -19.58 -22.73 -27.31
C LYS A 650 -18.41 -22.05 -28.03
N LEU A 651 -17.51 -21.39 -27.29
CA LEU A 651 -16.35 -20.67 -27.85
C LEU A 651 -15.22 -21.66 -28.18
N GLN A 652 -15.38 -22.36 -29.31
CA GLN A 652 -14.36 -23.29 -29.81
C GLN A 652 -13.15 -22.51 -30.33
N ILE A 653 -12.03 -22.60 -29.62
CA ILE A 653 -10.74 -22.04 -30.02
C ILE A 653 -9.85 -23.20 -30.41
N THR A 654 -9.34 -23.23 -31.64
CA THR A 654 -8.40 -24.27 -32.07
C THR A 654 -7.02 -24.04 -31.46
N GLU A 655 -6.23 -25.11 -31.30
CA GLU A 655 -4.90 -24.99 -30.69
C GLU A 655 -3.97 -24.07 -31.51
N LYS A 656 -4.07 -24.10 -32.85
CA LYS A 656 -3.32 -23.21 -33.74
C LYS A 656 -3.67 -21.73 -33.51
N GLN A 657 -4.95 -21.40 -33.30
CA GLN A 657 -5.38 -20.05 -32.91
C GLN A 657 -4.87 -19.69 -31.52
N TYR A 658 -4.98 -20.60 -30.54
CA TYR A 658 -4.48 -20.38 -29.19
C TYR A 658 -2.99 -20.04 -29.17
N ARG A 659 -2.15 -20.86 -29.82
CA ARG A 659 -0.69 -20.62 -29.93
C ARG A 659 -0.40 -19.28 -30.62
N LYS A 660 -1.07 -18.96 -31.74
CA LYS A 660 -0.88 -17.69 -32.47
C LYS A 660 -1.20 -16.47 -31.62
N TYR A 661 -2.38 -16.43 -30.99
CA TYR A 661 -2.80 -15.29 -30.17
C TYR A 661 -2.03 -15.21 -28.83
N TRP A 662 -1.57 -16.33 -28.28
CA TRP A 662 -0.68 -16.33 -27.11
C TRP A 662 0.66 -15.65 -27.41
N ILE A 663 1.32 -16.00 -28.52
CA ILE A 663 2.56 -15.34 -28.97
C ILE A 663 2.32 -13.84 -29.19
N LEU A 664 1.21 -13.49 -29.86
CA LEU A 664 0.85 -12.09 -30.09
C LEU A 664 0.55 -11.33 -28.77
N ALA A 665 -0.02 -11.98 -27.75
CA ALA A 665 -0.25 -11.39 -26.43
C ALA A 665 1.05 -11.15 -25.66
N CYS A 666 2.00 -12.08 -25.72
CA CYS A 666 3.35 -11.86 -25.16
C CYS A 666 4.07 -10.70 -25.87
N LEU A 667 4.01 -10.65 -27.20
CA LEU A 667 4.62 -9.57 -28.00
C LEU A 667 3.94 -8.21 -27.74
N ALA A 668 2.62 -8.19 -27.64
CA ALA A 668 1.83 -6.99 -27.32
C ALA A 668 2.22 -6.39 -25.96
N VAL A 669 2.34 -7.21 -24.91
CA VAL A 669 2.82 -6.75 -23.59
C VAL A 669 4.28 -6.29 -23.67
N PHE A 670 5.15 -7.06 -24.33
CA PHE A 670 6.58 -6.72 -24.44
C PHE A 670 6.80 -5.36 -25.13
N ILE A 671 6.21 -5.15 -26.31
CA ILE A 671 6.31 -3.86 -27.04
C ILE A 671 5.73 -2.72 -26.20
N SER A 672 4.59 -2.95 -25.56
CA SER A 672 3.90 -1.90 -24.80
C SER A 672 4.69 -1.45 -23.56
N MET A 673 5.34 -2.38 -22.86
CA MET A 673 6.18 -2.08 -21.68
C MET A 673 7.53 -1.45 -22.02
N HIS A 674 7.95 -1.44 -23.29
CA HIS A 674 9.21 -0.82 -23.75
C HIS A 674 8.95 0.30 -24.77
N SER A 675 7.72 0.79 -24.88
CA SER A 675 7.33 1.76 -25.92
C SER A 675 7.97 3.14 -25.77
N THR A 676 8.53 3.45 -24.59
CA THR A 676 9.20 4.71 -24.25
C THR A 676 10.73 4.56 -24.10
N PHE A 677 11.32 3.52 -24.71
CA PHE A 677 12.79 3.29 -24.71
C PHE A 677 13.58 4.37 -25.46
N LYS A 678 12.90 5.11 -26.34
CA LYS A 678 13.30 6.41 -26.86
C LYS A 678 12.16 7.37 -26.56
N ARG A 679 12.48 8.58 -26.08
CA ARG A 679 11.48 9.58 -25.73
C ARG A 679 11.36 10.72 -26.74
N ASN A 680 12.35 10.90 -27.60
CA ASN A 680 12.41 11.91 -28.66
C ASN A 680 11.67 11.51 -29.97
N PHE A 681 10.54 10.79 -29.86
CA PHE A 681 9.71 10.50 -31.04
C PHE A 681 8.93 11.76 -31.49
N PRO A 682 8.74 11.98 -32.80
CA PRO A 682 7.88 13.07 -33.28
C PRO A 682 6.44 12.85 -32.82
N TYR A 683 5.76 13.93 -32.41
CA TYR A 683 4.47 13.87 -31.72
C TYR A 683 3.37 13.01 -32.40
N PRO A 684 3.27 12.90 -33.75
CA PRO A 684 2.24 12.04 -34.36
C PRO A 684 2.51 10.55 -34.14
N LEU A 685 3.78 10.14 -34.19
CA LEU A 685 4.19 8.76 -33.93
C LEU A 685 4.04 8.44 -32.44
N ALA A 686 4.50 9.33 -31.56
CA ALA A 686 4.33 9.22 -30.11
C ALA A 686 2.86 9.07 -29.71
N SER A 687 1.99 9.96 -30.22
CA SER A 687 0.54 9.92 -29.98
C SER A 687 -0.09 8.60 -30.43
N THR A 688 0.25 8.15 -31.65
CA THR A 688 -0.29 6.91 -32.22
C THR A 688 0.15 5.70 -31.42
N VAL A 689 1.43 5.61 -31.05
CA VAL A 689 1.97 4.53 -30.21
C VAL A 689 1.28 4.53 -28.84
N MET A 690 1.15 5.70 -28.18
CA MET A 690 0.56 5.79 -26.84
C MET A 690 -0.90 5.34 -26.79
N VAL A 691 -1.71 5.66 -27.79
CA VAL A 691 -3.10 5.18 -27.88
C VAL A 691 -3.14 3.66 -28.16
N MET A 692 -2.25 3.14 -29.01
CA MET A 692 -2.24 1.72 -29.37
C MET A 692 -1.74 0.81 -28.24
N VAL A 693 -0.72 1.19 -27.46
CA VAL A 693 -0.21 0.34 -26.36
C VAL A 693 -1.25 0.15 -25.25
N ARG A 694 -2.07 1.18 -24.96
CA ARG A 694 -3.23 1.09 -24.05
C ARG A 694 -4.21 -0.01 -24.50
N LEU A 695 -4.49 -0.10 -25.81
CA LEU A 695 -5.34 -1.13 -26.40
C LEU A 695 -4.69 -2.53 -26.41
N PHE A 696 -3.41 -2.62 -26.76
CA PHE A 696 -2.68 -3.89 -26.89
C PHE A 696 -2.49 -4.59 -25.53
N VAL A 697 -2.19 -3.85 -24.47
CA VAL A 697 -2.12 -4.39 -23.10
C VAL A 697 -3.49 -4.89 -22.62
N ALA A 698 -4.55 -4.11 -22.85
CA ALA A 698 -5.92 -4.49 -22.52
C ALA A 698 -6.36 -5.77 -23.27
N TRP A 699 -6.04 -5.85 -24.57
CA TRP A 699 -6.31 -7.01 -25.41
C TRP A 699 -5.56 -8.27 -24.92
N ALA A 700 -4.26 -8.17 -24.63
CA ALA A 700 -3.45 -9.29 -24.16
C ALA A 700 -3.93 -9.85 -22.79
N ALA A 701 -4.34 -8.96 -21.87
CA ALA A 701 -4.94 -9.35 -20.61
C ALA A 701 -6.29 -10.07 -20.81
N CYS A 702 -7.18 -9.51 -21.62
CA CYS A 702 -8.48 -10.12 -21.91
C CYS A 702 -8.35 -11.46 -22.66
N TRP A 703 -7.40 -11.57 -23.58
CA TRP A 703 -7.09 -12.82 -24.28
C TRP A 703 -6.63 -13.92 -23.31
N THR A 704 -5.74 -13.59 -22.36
CA THR A 704 -5.26 -14.52 -21.32
C THR A 704 -6.41 -15.06 -20.45
N ILE A 705 -7.39 -14.22 -20.14
CA ILE A 705 -8.59 -14.61 -19.38
C ILE A 705 -9.50 -15.53 -20.23
N ILE A 706 -9.67 -15.24 -21.52
CA ILE A 706 -10.48 -16.07 -22.41
C ILE A 706 -9.83 -17.44 -22.64
N ALA A 707 -8.54 -17.50 -22.98
CA ALA A 707 -7.85 -18.76 -23.26
C ALA A 707 -7.87 -19.72 -22.07
N THR A 708 -7.71 -19.21 -20.85
CA THR A 708 -7.85 -20.04 -19.63
C THR A 708 -9.29 -20.46 -19.37
N SER A 709 -10.28 -19.62 -19.69
CA SER A 709 -11.70 -19.97 -19.54
C SER A 709 -12.20 -21.02 -20.55
N THR A 710 -11.52 -21.21 -21.68
CA THR A 710 -11.81 -22.26 -22.67
C THR A 710 -10.97 -23.54 -22.46
N GLY A 711 -10.25 -23.65 -21.35
CA GLY A 711 -9.52 -24.85 -20.94
C GLY A 711 -8.04 -24.89 -21.33
N TYR A 712 -7.53 -23.92 -22.09
CA TYR A 712 -6.09 -23.88 -22.41
C TYR A 712 -5.25 -23.45 -21.21
N SER A 713 -4.25 -24.27 -20.88
CA SER A 713 -3.41 -24.10 -19.69
C SER A 713 -1.93 -24.29 -20.05
N ASN A 714 -1.08 -23.39 -19.58
CA ASN A 714 0.37 -23.41 -19.75
C ASN A 714 1.05 -23.07 -18.42
N ILE A 715 2.39 -23.11 -18.37
CA ILE A 715 3.15 -22.87 -17.12
C ILE A 715 2.82 -21.49 -16.52
N VAL A 716 2.75 -20.44 -17.35
CA VAL A 716 2.45 -19.06 -16.93
C VAL A 716 1.03 -18.96 -16.36
N THR A 717 0.02 -19.52 -17.03
CA THR A 717 -1.37 -19.43 -16.56
C THR A 717 -1.64 -20.30 -15.33
N ARG A 718 -0.90 -21.41 -15.14
CA ARG A 718 -0.89 -22.19 -13.88
C ARG A 718 -0.25 -21.40 -12.74
N PHE A 719 0.88 -20.74 -12.98
CA PHE A 719 1.54 -19.87 -12.01
C PHE A 719 0.63 -18.71 -11.58
N LEU A 720 0.02 -17.99 -12.54
CA LEU A 720 -0.96 -16.91 -12.29
C LEU A 720 -2.23 -17.39 -11.56
N SER A 721 -2.59 -18.67 -11.69
CA SER A 721 -3.75 -19.28 -11.02
C SER A 721 -3.40 -19.92 -9.66
N SER A 722 -2.20 -19.70 -9.13
CA SER A 722 -1.72 -20.33 -7.90
C SER A 722 -2.41 -19.80 -6.64
N LYS A 723 -2.44 -20.64 -5.58
CA LYS A 723 -3.02 -20.31 -4.27
C LYS A 723 -2.41 -19.04 -3.64
N PHE A 724 -1.14 -18.75 -3.93
CA PHE A 724 -0.47 -17.51 -3.51
C PHE A 724 -1.20 -16.27 -4.06
N PHE A 725 -1.37 -16.16 -5.38
CA PHE A 725 -2.05 -15.02 -5.97
C PHE A 725 -3.54 -14.94 -5.63
N ILE A 726 -4.21 -16.07 -5.42
CA ILE A 726 -5.61 -16.10 -4.95
C ILE A 726 -5.76 -15.45 -3.57
N HIS A 727 -4.75 -15.59 -2.70
CA HIS A 727 -4.65 -14.87 -1.43
C HIS A 727 -4.28 -13.39 -1.65
N THR A 728 -3.17 -13.11 -2.34
CA THR A 728 -2.65 -11.73 -2.55
C THR A 728 -3.67 -10.80 -3.23
N ASN A 729 -4.44 -11.30 -4.20
CA ASN A 729 -5.49 -10.54 -4.90
C ASN A 729 -6.60 -10.02 -3.97
N LYS A 730 -6.81 -10.61 -2.78
CA LYS A 730 -7.73 -10.06 -1.78
C LYS A 730 -7.19 -8.80 -1.09
N LEU A 731 -5.87 -8.72 -0.94
CA LEU A 731 -5.19 -7.60 -0.26
C LEU A 731 -4.74 -6.51 -1.25
N THR A 732 -4.67 -6.81 -2.55
CA THR A 732 -4.32 -5.85 -3.63
C THR A 732 -5.01 -4.49 -3.53
N TYR A 733 -6.25 -4.42 -3.06
CA TYR A 733 -6.95 -3.12 -2.90
C TYR A 733 -6.38 -2.29 -1.73
N GLY A 734 -6.16 -2.91 -0.57
CA GLY A 734 -5.49 -2.27 0.57
C GLY A 734 -4.03 -1.92 0.26
N ILE A 735 -3.30 -2.82 -0.42
CA ILE A 735 -1.90 -2.57 -0.83
C ILE A 735 -1.83 -1.32 -1.73
N TYR A 736 -2.65 -1.24 -2.79
CA TYR A 736 -2.63 -0.12 -3.72
C TYR A 736 -2.98 1.23 -3.08
N LEU A 737 -3.85 1.25 -2.06
CA LEU A 737 -4.22 2.48 -1.36
C LEU A 737 -3.21 2.90 -0.29
N LEU A 738 -2.57 1.95 0.39
CA LEU A 738 -1.64 2.21 1.50
C LEU A 738 -0.19 2.41 1.06
N ASN A 739 0.24 1.83 -0.08
CA ASN A 739 1.67 1.84 -0.43
C ASN A 739 2.27 3.25 -0.60
N PRO A 740 1.59 4.27 -1.15
CA PRO A 740 2.15 5.63 -1.26
C PRO A 740 2.42 6.25 0.11
N LEU A 741 1.46 6.15 1.04
CA LEU A 741 1.60 6.66 2.42
C LEU A 741 2.75 5.98 3.17
N ILE A 742 2.95 4.68 2.94
CA ILE A 742 4.07 3.94 3.53
C ILE A 742 5.40 4.44 2.94
N ILE A 743 5.49 4.69 1.63
CA ILE A 743 6.71 5.21 0.99
C ILE A 743 7.03 6.63 1.50
N THR A 744 6.07 7.56 1.42
CA THR A 744 6.31 8.96 1.83
C THR A 744 6.65 9.07 3.33
N THR A 745 6.12 8.18 4.17
CA THR A 745 6.48 8.14 5.60
C THR A 745 7.85 7.52 5.85
N VAL A 746 8.19 6.40 5.20
CA VAL A 746 9.49 5.73 5.40
C VAL A 746 10.67 6.56 4.88
N PHE A 747 10.48 7.30 3.78
CA PHE A 747 11.54 8.12 3.19
C PHE A 747 11.47 9.59 3.60
N GLY A 748 10.29 10.18 3.80
CA GLY A 748 10.18 11.55 4.31
C GLY A 748 10.66 11.72 5.75
N LEU A 749 10.71 10.63 6.53
CA LEU A 749 11.25 10.62 7.89
C LEU A 749 12.66 9.99 7.99
N SER A 750 13.37 9.78 6.88
CA SER A 750 14.75 9.26 6.94
C SER A 750 15.75 10.34 7.33
N ASP A 751 16.76 9.97 8.12
CA ASP A 751 17.76 10.92 8.63
C ASP A 751 18.60 11.59 7.53
N GLY A 752 18.74 10.93 6.38
CA GLY A 752 19.48 11.39 5.20
C GLY A 752 18.84 10.89 3.89
N SER A 753 19.39 11.33 2.75
CA SER A 753 18.82 11.17 1.41
C SER A 753 18.97 9.77 0.80
N ALA A 754 18.08 9.46 -0.14
CA ALA A 754 18.10 8.24 -0.92
C ALA A 754 18.97 8.40 -2.19
N ASN A 755 19.66 7.32 -2.58
CA ASN A 755 20.31 7.22 -3.88
C ASN A 755 19.45 6.39 -4.84
N ALA A 756 19.36 6.82 -6.11
CA ALA A 756 18.63 6.14 -7.18
C ALA A 756 19.28 4.82 -7.65
N ASP A 757 20.17 4.22 -6.86
CA ASP A 757 20.90 3.02 -7.23
C ASP A 757 19.94 1.81 -7.34
N PRO A 758 19.92 1.08 -8.48
CA PRO A 758 18.86 0.10 -8.72
C PRO A 758 18.86 -1.11 -7.77
N ILE A 759 20.01 -1.48 -7.19
CA ILE A 759 20.12 -2.62 -6.27
C ILE A 759 19.58 -2.27 -4.87
N PRO A 760 20.05 -1.18 -4.19
CA PRO A 760 19.39 -0.66 -2.99
C PRO A 760 17.89 -0.39 -3.21
N THR A 761 17.53 0.23 -4.35
CA THR A 761 16.12 0.51 -4.70
C THR A 761 15.28 -0.77 -4.73
N LEU A 762 15.78 -1.87 -5.32
CA LEU A 762 15.08 -3.16 -5.33
C LEU A 762 14.92 -3.77 -3.93
N VAL A 763 15.96 -3.68 -3.07
CA VAL A 763 15.89 -4.16 -1.68
C VAL A 763 14.83 -3.39 -0.89
N MET A 764 14.81 -2.06 -1.03
CA MET A 764 13.80 -1.20 -0.40
C MET A 764 12.39 -1.46 -0.94
N ALA A 765 12.22 -1.70 -2.26
CA ALA A 765 10.93 -2.06 -2.85
C ALA A 765 10.37 -3.37 -2.27
N VAL A 766 11.22 -4.36 -1.98
CA VAL A 766 10.81 -5.59 -1.28
C VAL A 766 10.40 -5.27 0.17
N GLY A 767 11.16 -4.44 0.89
CA GLY A 767 10.81 -3.98 2.23
C GLY A 767 9.44 -3.29 2.30
N VAL A 768 9.22 -2.29 1.43
CA VAL A 768 7.95 -1.58 1.26
C VAL A 768 6.81 -2.54 0.88
N THR A 769 7.08 -3.55 0.05
CA THR A 769 6.08 -4.58 -0.30
C THR A 769 5.65 -5.39 0.92
N VAL A 770 6.58 -5.79 1.79
CA VAL A 770 6.25 -6.52 3.04
C VAL A 770 5.47 -5.64 4.01
N LEU A 771 5.88 -4.38 4.21
CA LEU A 771 5.16 -3.42 5.04
C LEU A 771 3.73 -3.17 4.52
N SER A 772 3.60 -2.97 3.20
CA SER A 772 2.29 -2.76 2.54
C SER A 772 1.39 -3.99 2.63
N TYR A 773 1.95 -5.20 2.56
CA TYR A 773 1.20 -6.46 2.77
C TYR A 773 0.69 -6.58 4.22
N VAL A 774 1.53 -6.30 5.22
CA VAL A 774 1.15 -6.36 6.64
C VAL A 774 0.09 -5.32 6.98
N ALA A 775 0.26 -4.08 6.49
CA ALA A 775 -0.71 -3.02 6.67
C ALA A 775 -2.04 -3.35 5.96
N ALA A 776 -2.02 -3.81 4.71
CA ALA A 776 -3.22 -4.21 4.00
C ALA A 776 -3.94 -5.39 4.68
N LEU A 777 -3.22 -6.37 5.22
CA LEU A 777 -3.80 -7.48 5.98
C LEU A 777 -4.55 -6.98 7.22
N ALA A 778 -3.97 -6.03 7.96
CA ALA A 778 -4.63 -5.39 9.10
C ALA A 778 -5.89 -4.62 8.68
N PHE A 779 -5.78 -3.73 7.71
CA PHE A 779 -6.89 -2.89 7.25
C PHE A 779 -8.02 -3.70 6.60
N THR A 780 -7.72 -4.77 5.86
CA THR A 780 -8.75 -5.66 5.30
C THR A 780 -9.49 -6.44 6.41
N VAL A 781 -8.80 -6.86 7.47
CA VAL A 781 -9.41 -7.62 8.60
C VAL A 781 -10.23 -6.72 9.54
N LEU A 782 -9.79 -5.48 9.79
CA LEU A 782 -10.40 -4.55 10.75
C LEU A 782 -11.42 -3.58 10.13
N PHE A 783 -11.26 -3.21 8.85
CA PHE A 783 -12.13 -2.23 8.18
C PHE A 783 -12.82 -2.79 6.93
N GLU A 784 -12.10 -3.36 5.96
CA GLU A 784 -12.73 -3.77 4.69
C GLU A 784 -13.81 -4.85 4.89
N ILE A 785 -13.48 -5.96 5.57
CA ILE A 785 -14.40 -7.09 5.75
C ILE A 785 -15.59 -6.73 6.67
N PRO A 786 -15.41 -6.08 7.84
CA PRO A 786 -16.54 -5.69 8.68
C PRO A 786 -17.49 -4.73 7.95
N TYR A 787 -17.00 -3.65 7.33
CA TYR A 787 -17.85 -2.66 6.68
C TYR A 787 -18.51 -3.21 5.39
N CYS A 788 -17.85 -4.11 4.66
CA CYS A 788 -18.48 -4.88 3.58
C CYS A 788 -19.61 -5.80 4.08
N THR A 789 -19.47 -6.37 5.28
CA THR A 789 -20.48 -7.28 5.85
C THR A 789 -21.69 -6.49 6.35
N ILE A 790 -21.44 -5.41 7.11
CA ILE A 790 -22.45 -4.47 7.64
C ILE A 790 -23.28 -3.86 6.51
N SER A 791 -22.63 -3.33 5.46
CA SER A 791 -23.34 -2.79 4.29
C SER A 791 -24.17 -3.86 3.58
N SER A 792 -23.72 -5.11 3.53
CA SER A 792 -24.51 -6.22 2.98
C SER A 792 -25.76 -6.52 3.80
N GLU A 793 -25.71 -6.44 5.14
CA GLU A 793 -26.89 -6.61 6.01
C GLU A 793 -27.85 -5.42 5.91
N ILE A 794 -27.36 -4.19 5.86
CA ILE A 794 -28.18 -2.98 5.63
C ILE A 794 -28.97 -3.09 4.31
N LEU A 795 -28.35 -3.60 3.25
CA LEU A 795 -29.02 -3.86 1.97
C LEU A 795 -30.01 -5.05 2.02
N LYS A 796 -29.89 -5.96 2.99
CA LYS A 796 -30.85 -7.05 3.25
C LYS A 796 -32.06 -6.59 4.07
N LEU A 797 -31.88 -5.68 5.04
CA LEU A 797 -32.98 -5.12 5.86
C LEU A 797 -34.10 -4.49 5.00
N LYS A 798 -33.77 -3.97 3.82
CA LYS A 798 -34.76 -3.42 2.87
C LYS A 798 -35.57 -4.48 2.08
N LYS A 799 -35.31 -5.78 2.27
CA LYS A 799 -36.28 -6.84 1.91
C LYS A 799 -37.32 -6.98 3.02
N LYS A 800 -38.41 -6.22 2.93
CA LYS A 800 -39.65 -6.59 3.63
C LYS A 800 -40.03 -8.02 3.18
N PRO A 801 -40.28 -8.98 4.08
CA PRO A 801 -40.67 -10.32 3.67
C PRO A 801 -42.01 -10.24 2.95
N SER A 802 -42.04 -10.68 1.69
CA SER A 802 -43.29 -10.92 0.97
C SER A 802 -44.03 -12.05 1.69
N SER A 803 -45.30 -11.84 2.02
CA SER A 803 -46.16 -12.86 2.62
C SER A 803 -46.32 -14.04 1.66
N THR A 804 -45.58 -15.11 1.89
CA THR A 804 -45.69 -16.35 1.11
C THR A 804 -46.95 -17.09 1.56
N THR A 805 -48.01 -17.00 0.76
CA THR A 805 -49.16 -17.93 0.86
C THR A 805 -48.64 -19.37 0.81
N PRO A 806 -49.04 -20.26 1.73
CA PRO A 806 -48.50 -21.62 1.76
C PRO A 806 -48.89 -22.40 0.50
N PRO A 807 -47.95 -23.15 -0.11
CA PRO A 807 -48.26 -24.02 -1.25
C PRO A 807 -49.10 -25.22 -0.80
N LEU A 808 -49.95 -25.73 -1.71
CA LEU A 808 -50.72 -26.95 -1.48
C LEU A 808 -49.81 -28.17 -1.24
N SER A 809 -50.26 -29.06 -0.36
CA SER A 809 -49.62 -30.35 -0.07
C SER A 809 -49.80 -31.35 -1.22
N PRO A 810 -48.74 -32.07 -1.65
CA PRO A 810 -48.88 -33.20 -2.55
C PRO A 810 -49.46 -34.44 -1.84
N SER A 811 -50.24 -35.24 -2.55
CA SER A 811 -50.74 -36.54 -2.10
C SER A 811 -49.71 -37.67 -2.29
N PRO A 812 -49.78 -38.77 -1.49
CA PRO A 812 -48.85 -39.89 -1.58
C PRO A 812 -49.34 -41.03 -2.50
N SER A 813 -48.51 -42.09 -2.61
CA SER A 813 -48.72 -43.35 -3.39
C SER A 813 -48.49 -43.23 -4.91
N THR A 814 -48.01 -44.24 -5.66
CA THR A 814 -47.62 -45.64 -5.33
C THR A 814 -46.32 -46.01 -6.09
N ALA A 815 -45.67 -47.14 -5.77
CA ALA A 815 -44.44 -47.59 -6.43
C ALA A 815 -44.52 -49.02 -7.00
N THR A 816 -43.71 -49.25 -8.06
CA THR A 816 -43.18 -50.55 -8.53
C THR A 816 -44.02 -51.37 -9.54
N ILE A 817 -43.31 -52.16 -10.36
CA ILE A 817 -43.73 -53.15 -11.38
C ILE A 817 -44.27 -52.53 -12.69
N GLY A 818 -43.81 -52.91 -13.90
CA GLY A 818 -42.66 -53.76 -14.29
C GLY A 818 -42.92 -54.56 -15.59
N ALA A 819 -42.20 -54.28 -16.68
CA ALA A 819 -42.29 -54.99 -17.97
C ALA A 819 -40.98 -54.91 -18.79
N LYS A 820 -40.87 -55.67 -19.90
CA LYS A 820 -39.61 -56.02 -20.61
C LYS A 820 -39.85 -56.20 -22.12
N PHE A 821 -38.87 -55.89 -22.99
CA PHE A 821 -38.94 -55.97 -24.47
C PHE A 821 -40.01 -55.04 -25.11
N VAL A 822 -40.03 -54.67 -26.40
CA VAL A 822 -39.49 -55.26 -27.66
C VAL A 822 -38.76 -54.21 -28.52
N GLU A 823 -37.98 -54.68 -29.50
CA GLU A 823 -37.22 -53.96 -30.52
C GLU A 823 -37.84 -54.25 -31.90
N ASP A 824 -38.19 -53.23 -32.72
CA ASP A 824 -38.35 -53.39 -34.18
C ASP A 824 -38.40 -52.05 -34.97
N SER A 825 -38.38 -52.13 -36.31
CA SER A 825 -38.15 -51.03 -37.29
C SER A 825 -39.30 -50.80 -38.30
N ILE A 826 -39.02 -50.06 -39.41
CA ILE A 826 -39.83 -49.88 -40.65
C ILE A 826 -40.96 -48.80 -40.50
N GLU A 827 -40.94 -47.67 -41.23
CA GLU A 827 -41.42 -47.40 -42.61
C GLU A 827 -42.93 -47.69 -42.83
N SER A 828 -43.74 -46.99 -43.65
CA SER A 828 -43.68 -45.75 -44.47
C SER A 828 -45.16 -45.34 -44.81
N THR A 829 -45.61 -44.38 -45.64
CA THR A 829 -45.06 -43.29 -46.48
C THR A 829 -46.21 -42.28 -46.77
N LEU A 830 -45.94 -41.06 -47.30
CA LEU A 830 -46.81 -40.14 -48.10
C LEU A 830 -46.23 -38.69 -48.03
N ILE A 831 -45.46 -38.18 -49.00
CA ILE A 831 -45.81 -37.70 -50.36
C ILE A 831 -46.71 -36.43 -50.33
N GLY A 832 -46.34 -35.30 -50.95
CA GLY A 832 -45.12 -34.95 -51.69
C GLY A 832 -45.18 -33.59 -52.41
N LYS A 833 -44.18 -33.32 -53.29
CA LYS A 833 -43.91 -32.06 -54.05
C LYS A 833 -43.37 -30.89 -53.18
N ASP A 834 -42.12 -30.41 -53.28
CA ASP A 834 -41.04 -30.41 -54.30
C ASP A 834 -41.15 -29.35 -55.42
N GLU A 835 -40.28 -28.34 -55.38
CA GLU A 835 -39.33 -28.05 -56.48
C GLU A 835 -38.17 -27.12 -56.06
N SER A 836 -37.05 -27.18 -56.79
CA SER A 836 -35.74 -26.63 -56.39
C SER A 836 -35.43 -25.20 -56.87
N LYS A 837 -34.40 -24.56 -56.26
CA LYS A 837 -33.21 -24.09 -57.02
C LYS A 837 -31.98 -23.70 -56.15
N LYS A 838 -30.84 -23.80 -56.84
CA LYS A 838 -29.41 -23.55 -56.50
C LYS A 838 -29.15 -22.26 -55.67
N ILE A 839 -28.12 -22.13 -54.82
CA ILE A 839 -26.66 -22.45 -54.93
C ILE A 839 -25.93 -21.55 -55.94
N ASP A 840 -25.28 -20.49 -55.44
CA ASP A 840 -23.82 -20.47 -55.20
C ASP A 840 -23.54 -19.68 -53.89
#